data_AF-A0AAV9IM26-F1
#
_entry.id   AF-A0AAV9IM26-F1
#
_cell.length_a   1.000
_cell.length_b   1.000
_cell.length_c   1.000
_cell.angle_alpha   90.00
_cell.angle_beta   90.00
_cell.angle_gamma   90.00
#
_symmetry.space_group_name_H-M   'P 1'
#
loop_
_entity.id
_entity.type
_entity.pdbx_description
1 polymer ?
#
loop_
_entity_poly.entity_id
_entity_poly.type
_entity_poly.pdbx_seq_one_letter_code
_entity_poly.pdbx_strand_id
1 'polypeptide(L)'
;MTAPPTFCSWLRSYPQDPVASKDSVFICNEGRTRFTVINDLVVRCELGKREQDGYAFEDRASFTFLNRSGDSKASLLKVKGEEIVLETLSLELRYKPQKDSKDFQDQLSVIPSRYEGSEFYNCLKEFQFNLGGTYRTLDEANGWKVCNWKGESIAPDIDLGVGLISRKGFVIIDDSNTPLFDETGWPVSSTQRKNICDIYIFCYGSNYRRALELFCQVSGRVPLIPRYILGNWWSRYWRYSEGELKTLFQQFEKYQMPFSVCILDMDWHIVDCEVHDFEVFGCHPGWTGYTWNRELFPDPAAMIDWLHKKDLRVALNLHPADGVWPHEEVYEKFANCMGISQERREKKPIPFDITDPLFTENYFRLLHHTQEEENGVDFWWIDWQQGTKTCMEGVDPLFLLNHFHYLDHGREGHRRPFIFSRFPGLGGHRYPIGFSGDTHVTWNSLAFQPYFTATAANAAYFYWSHDIGGHFAGIEEPQLFVRWIQFGVYSPILRLHSNKNPYHSRHPWMYEANILQACQRALQQRHALIPYLYSMVWRATRQCIALIEPMYYTFPKNDNAYACPGQYWFGSQLIVAPFVERTDFYTGHSRQVVWLPPSEAPWRNIYSGEAFQGNQWHVIYGRLEDIPVFGMPGAIIPLSRDEEIDVDSYRFPTDNPRKLELIVVGGDCGSFQLWEDDGRVEPSLESGGVCITDFQLKWEKHRVEMTIDKVQGDLSVVPKQRDWKITFLGVAPHVQVTAYSNGSILSTVKQVDEQRESISISFESIPVTHNLQVVLEDSAATTWIRDRTDEKIRQLLFWFHLNTVVKEKIDNALSTLKKEPHRLNEISEHMLSDSQKRALLEYLTCCGCHCAWNARPNAPFIVWKTNDSCMEYKVYWYSKKDGRKIHFDCWEYNSNERILYGYEEQQVASDWNLCVEYGNVLTVFLSNSV
;
A
#
# COMPACT_ATOMS: atom_id res chain seq x y z
N MET A 1 -38.57 14.18 31.83
CA MET A 1 -37.33 13.98 32.61
C MET A 1 -36.78 12.62 32.23
N THR A 2 -36.02 12.57 31.14
CA THR A 2 -35.22 11.41 30.74
C THR A 2 -33.99 11.36 31.65
N ALA A 3 -33.52 10.16 31.98
CA ALA A 3 -32.29 9.96 32.75
C ALA A 3 -31.13 10.76 32.13
N PRO A 4 -30.15 11.24 32.93
CA PRO A 4 -28.95 11.85 32.37
C PRO A 4 -28.34 10.89 31.35
N PRO A 5 -27.90 11.37 30.17
CA PRO A 5 -27.31 10.51 29.16
C PRO A 5 -26.13 9.77 29.79
N THR A 6 -26.10 8.45 29.65
CA THR A 6 -24.88 7.68 29.85
C THR A 6 -23.86 8.18 28.84
N PHE A 7 -22.83 8.90 29.31
CA PHE A 7 -21.78 9.46 28.46
C PHE A 7 -21.18 8.37 27.56
N CYS A 8 -21.08 8.66 26.26
CA CYS A 8 -20.44 7.78 25.26
C CYS A 8 -20.91 6.33 25.39
N SER A 9 -22.23 6.11 25.36
CA SER A 9 -22.84 4.82 25.70
C SER A 9 -22.44 3.65 24.78
N TRP A 10 -21.89 3.97 23.60
CA TRP A 10 -21.27 3.08 22.62
C TRP A 10 -19.81 2.75 22.94
N LEU A 11 -19.10 3.60 23.70
CA LEU A 11 -17.74 3.39 24.17
C LEU A 11 -17.76 2.43 25.38
N ARG A 12 -18.00 1.14 25.13
CA ARG A 12 -17.96 0.10 26.16
C ARG A 12 -16.75 -0.80 25.95
N SER A 13 -16.08 -1.15 27.06
CA SER A 13 -14.97 -2.11 27.16
C SER A 13 -14.06 -2.14 25.91
N TYR A 14 -13.11 -1.20 25.84
CA TYR A 14 -12.11 -1.20 24.79
C TYR A 14 -11.10 -2.35 25.04
N PRO A 15 -10.91 -3.30 24.11
CA PRO A 15 -10.02 -4.44 24.33
C PRO A 15 -8.56 -3.99 24.50
N GLN A 16 -8.04 -4.16 25.71
CA GLN A 16 -6.66 -3.87 26.07
C GLN A 16 -6.21 -4.76 27.23
N ASP A 17 -4.94 -5.14 27.23
CA ASP A 17 -4.33 -5.86 28.36
C ASP A 17 -2.99 -5.21 28.76
N PRO A 18 -3.03 -4.02 29.35
CA PRO A 18 -1.87 -3.15 29.44
C PRO A 18 -0.94 -3.48 30.61
N VAL A 19 -1.35 -4.36 31.54
CA VAL A 19 -0.57 -4.68 32.74
C VAL A 19 0.28 -5.92 32.47
N ALA A 20 1.60 -5.78 32.63
CA ALA A 20 2.52 -6.90 32.47
C ALA A 20 2.44 -7.91 33.63
N SER A 21 2.78 -9.17 33.35
CA SER A 21 2.94 -10.18 34.39
C SER A 21 4.07 -9.80 35.35
N LYS A 22 3.91 -10.07 36.65
CA LYS A 22 4.95 -9.73 37.65
C LYS A 22 6.29 -10.40 37.38
N ASP A 23 6.28 -11.61 36.84
CA ASP A 23 7.48 -12.39 36.56
C ASP A 23 8.28 -11.87 35.35
N SER A 24 7.71 -10.94 34.56
CA SER A 24 8.38 -10.31 33.43
C SER A 24 8.88 -8.89 33.71
N VAL A 25 8.69 -8.40 34.94
CA VAL A 25 9.03 -7.03 35.35
C VAL A 25 10.26 -7.02 36.26
N PHE A 26 11.25 -6.20 35.91
CA PHE A 26 12.51 -6.06 36.63
C PHE A 26 12.74 -4.59 37.00
N ILE A 27 12.78 -4.30 38.30
CA ILE A 27 13.07 -2.96 38.83
C ILE A 27 14.50 -2.91 39.34
N CYS A 28 15.27 -1.91 38.89
CA CYS A 28 16.71 -1.79 39.16
C CYS A 28 17.13 -0.32 39.31
N ASN A 29 18.45 -0.06 39.44
CA ASN A 29 19.01 1.28 39.61
C ASN A 29 18.35 2.03 40.79
N GLU A 30 18.37 1.42 41.98
CA GLU A 30 17.74 1.94 43.20
C GLU A 30 16.24 2.22 43.06
N GLY A 31 15.55 1.45 42.21
CA GLY A 31 14.12 1.61 41.96
C GLY A 31 13.76 2.58 40.84
N ARG A 32 14.74 3.23 40.21
CA ARG A 32 14.51 4.28 39.21
C ARG A 32 14.15 3.74 37.83
N THR A 33 14.56 2.53 37.50
CA THR A 33 14.44 1.97 36.13
C THR A 33 13.64 0.68 36.17
N ARG A 34 12.69 0.53 35.24
CA ARG A 34 11.88 -0.69 35.06
C ARG A 34 12.09 -1.26 33.67
N PHE A 35 12.42 -2.55 33.60
CA PHE A 35 12.42 -3.34 32.37
C PHE A 35 11.25 -4.30 32.39
N THR A 36 10.52 -4.38 31.29
CA THR A 36 9.43 -5.35 31.11
C THR A 36 9.72 -6.20 29.89
N VAL A 37 9.91 -7.50 30.08
CA VAL A 37 10.11 -8.46 28.99
C VAL A 37 8.75 -8.92 28.49
N ILE A 38 8.25 -8.27 27.44
CA ILE A 38 6.96 -8.63 26.86
C ILE A 38 7.08 -10.00 26.19
N ASN A 39 8.14 -10.18 25.40
CA ASN A 39 8.55 -11.47 24.87
C ASN A 39 10.03 -11.54 24.56
N ASP A 40 10.44 -12.68 24.01
CA ASP A 40 11.83 -12.99 23.68
C ASP A 40 12.51 -11.98 22.74
N LEU A 41 11.72 -11.15 22.03
CA LEU A 41 12.17 -10.19 21.02
C LEU A 41 11.74 -8.75 21.34
N VAL A 42 10.94 -8.52 22.39
CA VAL A 42 10.39 -7.19 22.72
C VAL A 42 10.58 -6.89 24.20
N VAL A 43 11.30 -5.80 24.46
CA VAL A 43 11.55 -5.29 25.81
C VAL A 43 11.10 -3.84 25.89
N ARG A 44 10.28 -3.54 26.89
CA ARG A 44 9.93 -2.16 27.28
C ARG A 44 10.89 -1.69 28.37
N CYS A 45 11.42 -0.50 28.24
CA CYS A 45 12.35 0.12 29.19
C CYS A 45 11.79 1.46 29.65
N GLU A 46 11.70 1.66 30.96
CA GLU A 46 11.10 2.86 31.54
C GLU A 46 12.01 3.51 32.57
N LEU A 47 12.01 4.84 32.56
CA LEU A 47 12.59 5.66 33.61
C LEU A 47 11.47 6.24 34.47
N GLY A 48 11.39 5.86 35.74
CA GLY A 48 10.32 6.27 36.63
C GLY A 48 10.43 7.74 37.06
N LYS A 49 9.29 8.36 37.37
CA LYS A 49 9.22 9.71 37.94
C LYS A 49 9.36 9.63 39.45
N ARG A 50 10.21 10.47 40.04
CA ARG A 50 10.41 10.48 41.51
C ARG A 50 9.14 10.91 42.22
N GLU A 51 8.70 10.12 43.19
CA GLU A 51 7.62 10.45 44.13
C GLU A 51 8.15 10.43 45.58
N GLN A 52 7.28 10.71 46.57
CA GLN A 52 7.67 10.78 47.98
C GLN A 52 8.30 9.47 48.48
N ASP A 53 7.73 8.32 48.09
CA ASP A 53 8.13 6.98 48.59
C ASP A 53 8.79 6.09 47.52
N GLY A 54 9.32 6.67 46.43
CA GLY A 54 10.02 5.90 45.39
C GLY A 54 9.92 6.51 44.00
N TYR A 55 9.71 5.64 43.01
CA TYR A 55 9.51 6.03 41.62
C TYR A 55 8.22 5.43 41.08
N ALA A 56 7.45 6.22 40.33
CA ALA A 56 6.24 5.77 39.66
C ALA A 56 6.52 5.38 38.20
N PHE A 57 5.72 4.44 37.70
CA PHE A 57 5.77 3.92 36.33
C PHE A 57 4.37 3.92 35.71
N GLU A 58 4.28 3.69 34.40
CA GLU A 58 3.01 3.76 33.66
C GLU A 58 2.51 2.37 33.24
N ASP A 59 1.30 2.01 33.67
CA ASP A 59 0.69 0.71 33.39
C ASP A 59 -0.59 0.82 32.55
N ARG A 60 -1.09 2.03 32.26
CA ARG A 60 -2.20 2.23 31.32
C ARG A 60 -1.76 1.97 29.88
N ALA A 61 -2.70 1.68 29.00
CA ALA A 61 -2.42 1.62 27.57
C ALA A 61 -2.08 3.02 27.04
N SER A 62 -1.18 3.08 26.06
CA SER A 62 -0.98 4.29 25.26
C SER A 62 -1.77 4.21 23.96
N PHE A 63 -1.87 5.33 23.25
CA PHE A 63 -2.44 5.33 21.91
C PHE A 63 -1.74 4.34 20.97
N THR A 64 -0.44 4.10 21.18
CA THR A 64 0.34 3.16 20.37
C THR A 64 0.30 1.73 20.92
N PHE A 65 0.53 1.52 22.23
CA PHE A 65 0.70 0.21 22.84
C PHE A 65 -0.42 -0.14 23.83
N LEU A 66 -1.17 -1.21 23.52
CA LEU A 66 -2.35 -1.64 24.27
C LEU A 66 -2.07 -2.82 25.20
N ASN A 67 -1.19 -3.73 24.79
CA ASN A 67 -1.05 -5.05 25.39
C ASN A 67 0.40 -5.28 25.89
N ARG A 68 0.52 -5.79 27.12
CA ARG A 68 1.80 -6.10 27.78
C ARG A 68 1.81 -7.45 28.51
N SER A 69 0.66 -8.12 28.60
CA SER A 69 0.61 -9.52 29.03
C SER A 69 1.13 -10.43 27.91
N GLY A 70 2.01 -11.37 28.24
CA GLY A 70 2.60 -12.29 27.28
C GLY A 70 3.09 -13.56 27.96
N ASP A 71 3.22 -14.64 27.20
CA ASP A 71 3.55 -16.00 27.69
C ASP A 71 5.02 -16.20 28.10
N SER A 72 5.74 -15.11 28.33
CA SER A 72 7.20 -15.08 28.31
C SER A 72 7.79 -15.36 29.69
N LYS A 73 8.37 -16.55 29.85
CA LYS A 73 9.25 -16.88 30.98
C LYS A 73 10.64 -16.30 30.72
N ALA A 74 10.85 -15.02 31.01
CA ALA A 74 12.18 -14.42 30.93
C ALA A 74 13.06 -14.95 32.07
N SER A 75 14.21 -15.51 31.70
CA SER A 75 15.20 -16.01 32.66
C SER A 75 16.47 -15.17 32.58
N LEU A 76 16.62 -14.31 33.60
CA LEU A 76 17.88 -13.84 34.18
C LEU A 76 18.33 -12.42 33.79
N LEU A 77 17.95 -11.46 34.63
CA LEU A 77 18.69 -10.21 34.84
C LEU A 77 20.00 -10.53 35.60
N LYS A 78 21.15 -10.19 35.04
CA LYS A 78 22.45 -10.27 35.72
C LYS A 78 22.94 -8.87 36.04
N VAL A 79 23.37 -8.65 37.28
CA VAL A 79 24.09 -7.43 37.67
C VAL A 79 25.58 -7.74 37.62
N LYS A 80 26.34 -7.04 36.76
CA LYS A 80 27.81 -7.15 36.64
C LYS A 80 28.44 -5.81 37.01
N GLY A 81 28.78 -5.63 38.29
CA GLY A 81 29.28 -4.34 38.77
C GLY A 81 28.19 -3.26 38.70
N GLU A 82 28.47 -2.16 37.99
CA GLU A 82 27.51 -1.07 37.73
C GLU A 82 26.65 -1.29 36.47
N GLU A 83 26.90 -2.34 35.70
CA GLU A 83 26.17 -2.67 34.47
C GLU A 83 25.06 -3.70 34.74
N ILE A 84 23.89 -3.44 34.18
CA ILE A 84 22.73 -4.33 34.22
C ILE A 84 22.62 -5.01 32.85
N VAL A 85 22.54 -6.33 32.84
CA VAL A 85 22.40 -7.13 31.62
C VAL A 85 21.10 -7.92 31.70
N LEU A 86 20.21 -7.67 30.73
CA LEU A 86 18.98 -8.43 30.52
C LEU A 86 19.18 -9.36 29.33
N GLU A 87 19.03 -10.66 29.58
CA GLU A 87 19.19 -11.70 28.56
C GLU A 87 17.85 -12.41 28.31
N THR A 88 17.47 -12.53 27.04
CA THR A 88 16.44 -13.47 26.57
C THR A 88 17.11 -14.57 25.71
N LEU A 89 16.33 -15.46 25.10
CA LEU A 89 16.85 -16.42 24.12
C LEU A 89 17.36 -15.70 22.86
N SER A 90 16.75 -14.57 22.50
CA SER A 90 17.04 -13.86 21.25
C SER A 90 17.64 -12.45 21.39
N LEU A 91 17.80 -11.90 22.60
CA LEU A 91 18.42 -10.58 22.78
C LEU A 91 19.33 -10.51 24.02
N GLU A 92 20.34 -9.65 23.95
CA GLU A 92 21.07 -9.16 25.12
C GLU A 92 20.97 -7.63 25.14
N LEU A 93 20.39 -7.09 26.20
CA LEU A 93 20.27 -5.66 26.46
C LEU A 93 21.19 -5.31 27.63
N ARG A 94 22.08 -4.35 27.42
CA ARG A 94 22.95 -3.81 28.46
C ARG A 94 22.52 -2.39 28.80
N TYR A 95 22.44 -2.14 30.09
CA TYR A 95 22.14 -0.82 30.65
C TYR A 95 23.26 -0.43 31.60
N LYS A 96 23.91 0.69 31.31
CA LYS A 96 24.95 1.27 32.15
C LYS A 96 24.53 2.68 32.59
N PRO A 97 23.99 2.84 33.82
CA PRO A 97 23.58 4.13 34.32
C PRO A 97 24.75 5.12 34.33
N GLN A 98 24.55 6.31 33.76
CA GLN A 98 25.53 7.40 33.79
C GLN A 98 24.93 8.61 34.51
N LYS A 99 25.65 9.16 35.49
CA LYS A 99 25.19 10.31 36.29
C LYS A 99 25.01 11.58 35.45
N ASP A 100 25.82 11.75 34.40
CA ASP A 100 25.87 12.98 33.60
C ASP A 100 25.09 12.88 32.27
N SER A 101 24.61 11.70 31.89
CA SER A 101 23.83 11.53 30.66
C SER A 101 22.36 11.92 30.87
N LYS A 102 21.85 12.79 29.99
CA LYS A 102 20.45 13.22 29.98
C LYS A 102 19.55 12.31 29.14
N ASP A 103 20.14 11.44 28.32
CA ASP A 103 19.42 10.56 27.41
C ASP A 103 19.43 9.13 27.96
N PHE A 104 18.24 8.55 28.11
CA PHE A 104 18.09 7.18 28.58
C PHE A 104 18.58 6.18 27.52
N GLN A 105 18.42 6.50 26.22
CA GLN A 105 18.81 5.62 25.12
C GLN A 105 20.33 5.51 24.97
N ASP A 106 21.09 6.58 25.26
CA ASP A 106 22.56 6.57 25.21
C ASP A 106 23.19 5.63 26.27
N GLN A 107 22.42 5.30 27.30
CA GLN A 107 22.84 4.39 28.37
C GLN A 107 22.49 2.92 28.07
N LEU A 108 21.87 2.65 26.92
CA LEU A 108 21.43 1.32 26.49
C LEU A 108 22.23 0.86 25.26
N SER A 109 22.59 -0.43 25.27
CA SER A 109 23.11 -1.10 24.09
C SER A 109 22.50 -2.47 23.91
N VAL A 110 22.27 -2.85 22.66
CA VAL A 110 21.57 -4.08 22.31
C VAL A 110 22.38 -4.93 21.34
N ILE A 111 22.33 -6.24 21.55
CA ILE A 111 22.66 -7.23 20.53
C ILE A 111 21.34 -7.78 19.98
N PRO A 112 20.98 -7.45 18.73
CA PRO A 112 19.87 -8.08 18.04
C PRO A 112 20.31 -9.50 17.64
N SER A 113 19.75 -10.53 18.28
CA SER A 113 20.00 -11.96 18.00
C SER A 113 21.44 -12.47 18.23
N ARG A 114 21.57 -13.58 18.97
CA ARG A 114 22.86 -14.23 19.32
C ARG A 114 23.51 -14.99 18.15
N TYR A 115 23.56 -14.41 16.94
CA TYR A 115 24.31 -15.03 15.83
C TYR A 115 25.82 -14.74 15.96
N GLU A 116 26.66 -15.68 15.53
CA GLU A 116 28.13 -15.52 15.57
C GLU A 116 28.58 -14.25 14.84
N GLY A 117 29.29 -13.37 15.55
CA GLY A 117 29.80 -12.09 15.03
C GLY A 117 28.97 -10.84 15.34
N SER A 118 27.98 -10.92 16.25
CA SER A 118 27.14 -9.78 16.62
C SER A 118 27.88 -8.73 17.47
N GLU A 119 27.77 -7.46 17.09
CA GLU A 119 28.31 -6.31 17.82
C GLU A 119 27.23 -5.61 18.64
N PHE A 120 27.63 -4.91 19.71
CA PHE A 120 26.73 -4.05 20.47
C PHE A 120 26.42 -2.77 19.70
N TYR A 121 25.14 -2.46 19.54
CA TYR A 121 24.70 -1.18 18.99
C TYR A 121 24.25 -0.26 20.11
N ASN A 122 24.80 0.96 20.16
CA ASN A 122 24.26 2.01 21.01
C ASN A 122 22.88 2.40 20.48
N CYS A 123 21.89 2.34 21.36
CA CYS A 123 20.48 2.57 21.05
C CYS A 123 20.23 3.95 20.43
N LEU A 124 20.99 4.99 20.80
CA LEU A 124 20.89 6.34 20.24
C LEU A 124 21.20 6.40 18.74
N LYS A 125 21.97 5.46 18.17
CA LYS A 125 22.39 5.50 16.76
C LYS A 125 21.50 4.68 15.82
N GLU A 126 20.45 4.04 16.34
CA GLU A 126 19.61 3.12 15.55
C GLU A 126 18.97 3.82 14.33
N PHE A 127 18.50 5.06 14.51
CA PHE A 127 17.80 5.83 13.48
C PHE A 127 18.57 5.96 12.16
N GLN A 128 19.91 5.83 12.18
CA GLN A 128 20.77 5.90 10.99
C GLN A 128 20.55 4.72 10.02
N PHE A 129 19.96 3.62 10.50
CA PHE A 129 19.75 2.41 9.72
C PHE A 129 18.27 2.11 9.49
N ASN A 130 17.38 2.99 9.96
CA ASN A 130 15.95 2.87 9.81
C ASN A 130 15.54 3.01 8.34
N LEU A 131 14.56 2.22 7.91
CA LEU A 131 14.11 2.18 6.52
C LEU A 131 12.90 3.10 6.26
N GLY A 132 12.57 3.97 7.21
CA GLY A 132 11.43 4.88 7.11
C GLY A 132 10.10 4.19 7.41
N GLY A 133 9.07 4.99 7.70
CA GLY A 133 7.69 4.52 7.85
C GLY A 133 6.78 5.05 6.75
N THR A 134 5.83 5.88 7.16
CA THR A 134 4.89 6.56 6.27
C THR A 134 4.65 7.97 6.80
N TYR A 135 3.84 8.74 6.09
CA TYR A 135 3.65 10.16 6.39
C TYR A 135 2.17 10.49 6.62
N ARG A 136 1.90 11.53 7.42
CA ARG A 136 0.52 11.93 7.76
C ARG A 136 -0.28 12.29 6.52
N THR A 137 0.33 13.04 5.61
CA THR A 137 -0.32 13.57 4.40
C THR A 137 0.69 14.04 3.35
N LEU A 138 0.38 13.80 2.08
CA LEU A 138 1.05 14.25 0.87
C LEU A 138 0.34 15.48 0.26
N ASP A 139 -0.37 16.26 1.06
CA ASP A 139 -0.90 17.55 0.60
C ASP A 139 0.23 18.40 0.03
N GLU A 140 -0.02 19.00 -1.14
CA GLU A 140 0.94 19.83 -1.87
C GLU A 140 2.20 19.08 -2.36
N ALA A 141 2.23 17.75 -2.26
CA ALA A 141 3.38 16.96 -2.70
C ALA A 141 3.47 16.89 -4.23
N ASN A 142 4.66 17.17 -4.76
CA ASN A 142 5.06 16.93 -6.15
C ASN A 142 6.24 15.96 -6.17
N GLY A 143 5.92 14.66 -6.13
CA GLY A 143 6.87 13.63 -5.73
C GLY A 143 7.16 13.70 -4.24
N TRP A 144 8.42 13.62 -3.85
CA TRP A 144 8.87 13.70 -2.45
C TRP A 144 9.08 15.15 -1.95
N LYS A 145 8.85 16.16 -2.81
CA LYS A 145 8.95 17.58 -2.45
C LYS A 145 7.57 18.16 -2.13
N VAL A 146 7.51 19.13 -1.23
CA VAL A 146 6.28 19.88 -0.93
C VAL A 146 6.32 21.24 -1.63
N CYS A 147 5.39 21.45 -2.55
CA CYS A 147 5.42 22.56 -3.50
C CYS A 147 4.10 23.32 -3.55
N ASN A 148 4.16 24.65 -3.68
CA ASN A 148 2.99 25.43 -4.09
C ASN A 148 2.57 25.06 -5.53
N TRP A 149 1.42 25.58 -5.98
CA TRP A 149 0.88 25.31 -7.33
C TRP A 149 1.81 25.67 -8.50
N LYS A 150 2.85 26.50 -8.29
CA LYS A 150 3.87 26.84 -9.29
C LYS A 150 5.04 25.84 -9.34
N GLY A 151 5.06 24.86 -8.44
CA GLY A 151 6.17 23.92 -8.26
C GLY A 151 7.32 24.46 -7.40
N GLU A 152 7.14 25.58 -6.70
CA GLU A 152 8.15 26.15 -5.83
C GLU A 152 8.09 25.47 -4.44
N SER A 153 9.23 25.08 -3.90
CA SER A 153 9.31 24.45 -2.57
C SER A 153 8.79 25.40 -1.49
N ILE A 154 7.85 24.93 -0.66
CA ILE A 154 7.23 25.73 0.41
C ILE A 154 7.40 25.11 1.81
N ALA A 155 7.80 23.85 1.87
CA ALA A 155 8.19 23.17 3.09
C ALA A 155 9.42 22.30 2.83
N PRO A 156 10.06 21.75 3.89
CA PRO A 156 11.04 20.69 3.73
C PRO A 156 10.48 19.51 2.92
N ASP A 157 11.39 18.75 2.34
CA ASP A 157 11.04 17.52 1.65
C ASP A 157 10.36 16.52 2.60
N ILE A 158 9.51 15.65 2.04
CA ILE A 158 8.75 14.68 2.81
C ILE A 158 9.70 13.72 3.54
N ASP A 159 9.57 13.70 4.87
CA ASP A 159 10.27 12.77 5.75
C ASP A 159 9.30 11.66 6.22
N LEU A 160 9.57 10.42 5.83
CA LEU A 160 8.74 9.27 6.24
C LEU A 160 8.93 8.87 7.71
N GLY A 161 9.78 9.58 8.45
CA GLY A 161 10.01 9.40 9.88
C GLY A 161 10.58 8.01 10.22
N VAL A 162 10.55 7.66 11.50
CA VAL A 162 11.00 6.36 12.00
C VAL A 162 9.91 5.31 11.76
N GLY A 163 10.22 4.29 10.98
CA GLY A 163 9.38 3.08 10.83
C GLY A 163 9.81 1.98 11.78
N LEU A 164 9.07 0.86 11.79
CA LEU A 164 9.34 -0.32 12.61
C LEU A 164 10.50 -1.20 12.07
N ILE A 165 11.01 -0.89 10.87
CA ILE A 165 12.00 -1.70 10.17
C ILE A 165 13.33 -0.96 10.04
N SER A 166 14.40 -1.66 10.38
CA SER A 166 15.77 -1.17 10.40
C SER A 166 16.71 -2.24 9.88
N ARG A 167 17.71 -1.81 9.12
CA ARG A 167 18.70 -2.70 8.51
C ARG A 167 19.60 -3.41 9.53
N LYS A 168 19.66 -2.90 10.77
CA LYS A 168 20.38 -3.52 11.89
C LYS A 168 19.56 -4.58 12.63
N GLY A 169 18.29 -4.77 12.27
CA GLY A 169 17.46 -5.81 12.84
C GLY A 169 16.92 -5.52 14.24
N PHE A 170 16.96 -4.25 14.66
CA PHE A 170 16.21 -3.77 15.81
C PHE A 170 15.74 -2.33 15.60
N VAL A 171 14.67 -1.95 16.28
CA VAL A 171 14.16 -0.57 16.31
C VAL A 171 13.79 -0.17 17.73
N ILE A 172 13.88 1.13 18.01
CA ILE A 172 13.43 1.73 19.26
C ILE A 172 12.27 2.66 18.96
N ILE A 173 11.15 2.42 19.64
CA ILE A 173 9.98 3.31 19.58
C ILE A 173 9.86 4.03 20.91
N ASP A 174 9.91 5.36 20.85
CA ASP A 174 9.73 6.23 22.00
C ASP A 174 8.24 6.55 22.19
N ASP A 175 7.67 6.03 23.27
CA ASP A 175 6.27 6.20 23.67
C ASP A 175 6.11 7.23 24.81
N SER A 176 7.19 7.91 25.21
CA SER A 176 7.23 8.75 26.42
C SER A 176 6.22 9.89 26.43
N ASN A 177 5.86 10.41 25.25
CA ASN A 177 4.95 11.55 25.11
C ASN A 177 3.60 11.18 24.49
N THR A 178 3.36 9.90 24.20
CA THR A 178 2.10 9.43 23.61
C THR A 178 0.97 9.51 24.64
N PRO A 179 -0.21 10.04 24.32
CA PRO A 179 -1.38 10.00 25.19
C PRO A 179 -1.77 8.58 25.62
N LEU A 180 -2.54 8.50 26.69
CA LEU A 180 -2.98 7.25 27.30
C LEU A 180 -4.47 7.01 27.07
N PHE A 181 -4.89 5.77 27.24
CA PHE A 181 -6.30 5.41 27.38
C PHE A 181 -6.62 5.08 28.84
N ASP A 182 -7.84 5.40 29.28
CA ASP A 182 -8.43 4.79 30.46
C ASP A 182 -9.04 3.40 30.12
N GLU A 183 -9.67 2.77 31.12
CA GLU A 183 -10.30 1.45 30.98
C GLU A 183 -11.47 1.39 29.99
N THR A 184 -12.07 2.54 29.67
CA THR A 184 -13.17 2.65 28.71
C THR A 184 -12.68 2.92 27.28
N GLY A 185 -11.41 3.29 27.11
CA GLY A 185 -10.86 3.77 25.84
C GLY A 185 -10.93 5.30 25.70
N TRP A 186 -11.29 6.04 26.76
CA TRP A 186 -11.28 7.50 26.73
C TRP A 186 -9.84 8.04 26.82
N PRO A 187 -9.50 9.15 26.12
CA PRO A 187 -8.18 9.76 26.19
C PRO A 187 -7.83 10.29 27.58
N VAL A 188 -6.56 10.11 27.93
CA VAL A 188 -5.90 10.75 29.07
C VAL A 188 -4.65 11.46 28.57
N SER A 189 -4.49 12.73 28.95
CA SER A 189 -3.37 13.59 28.54
C SER A 189 -2.01 12.96 28.85
N SER A 190 -1.05 13.16 27.94
CA SER A 190 0.33 12.68 28.12
C SER A 190 1.03 13.31 29.33
N THR A 191 0.60 14.51 29.78
CA THR A 191 1.14 15.16 30.99
C THR A 191 0.80 14.41 32.29
N GLN A 192 -0.22 13.54 32.25
CA GLN A 192 -0.61 12.69 33.37
C GLN A 192 0.16 11.36 33.41
N ARG A 193 1.17 11.18 32.55
CA ARG A 193 2.08 10.03 32.62
C ARG A 193 2.86 10.03 33.93
N LYS A 194 3.04 8.83 34.46
CA LYS A 194 3.75 8.59 35.72
C LYS A 194 5.25 8.32 35.55
N ASN A 195 5.72 8.13 34.33
CA ASN A 195 7.14 7.92 33.99
C ASN A 195 7.73 9.16 33.29
N ILE A 196 9.07 9.20 33.20
CA ILE A 196 9.84 10.23 32.48
C ILE A 196 10.15 9.76 31.05
N CYS A 197 10.44 8.48 30.90
CA CYS A 197 10.79 7.87 29.62
C CYS A 197 10.15 6.47 29.53
N ASP A 198 9.69 6.12 28.34
CA ASP A 198 8.98 4.88 28.01
C ASP A 198 9.34 4.47 26.58
N ILE A 199 10.24 3.49 26.44
CA ILE A 199 10.70 3.05 25.12
C ILE A 199 10.46 1.55 24.93
N TYR A 200 10.18 1.15 23.69
CA TYR A 200 10.04 -0.24 23.29
C TYR A 200 11.16 -0.59 22.32
N ILE A 201 11.88 -1.66 22.62
CA ILE A 201 12.93 -2.20 21.77
C ILE A 201 12.40 -3.47 21.13
N PHE A 202 12.31 -3.49 19.80
CA PHE A 202 11.96 -4.67 19.01
C PHE A 202 13.23 -5.21 18.36
N CYS A 203 13.62 -6.44 18.65
CA CYS A 203 14.79 -7.10 18.09
C CYS A 203 14.33 -8.29 17.23
N TYR A 204 14.38 -8.18 15.91
CA TYR A 204 13.85 -9.18 14.98
C TYR A 204 14.91 -9.70 13.98
N GLY A 205 16.14 -9.19 14.05
CA GLY A 205 17.22 -9.56 13.14
C GLY A 205 16.83 -9.27 11.69
N SER A 206 17.00 -10.24 10.80
CA SER A 206 16.60 -10.09 9.40
C SER A 206 15.14 -10.48 9.10
N ASN A 207 14.34 -10.84 10.10
CA ASN A 207 12.93 -11.21 9.88
C ASN A 207 12.01 -10.00 10.04
N TYR A 208 11.92 -9.16 9.00
CA TYR A 208 11.16 -7.92 9.04
C TYR A 208 9.64 -8.13 9.21
N ARG A 209 9.07 -9.20 8.66
CA ARG A 209 7.66 -9.57 8.93
C ARG A 209 7.41 -9.85 10.40
N ARG A 210 8.38 -10.49 11.08
CA ARG A 210 8.30 -10.73 12.51
C ARG A 210 8.26 -9.44 13.32
N ALA A 211 8.94 -8.37 12.88
CA ALA A 211 8.85 -7.06 13.53
C ALA A 211 7.39 -6.55 13.57
N LEU A 212 6.68 -6.66 12.44
CA LEU A 212 5.28 -6.24 12.33
C LEU A 212 4.35 -7.12 13.16
N GLU A 213 4.54 -8.44 13.13
CA GLU A 213 3.80 -9.38 13.99
C GLU A 213 3.94 -9.02 15.47
N LEU A 214 5.17 -8.75 15.93
CA LEU A 214 5.45 -8.35 17.30
C LEU A 214 4.79 -7.02 17.65
N PHE A 215 4.84 -6.04 16.74
CA PHE A 215 4.15 -4.77 16.90
C PHE A 215 2.63 -4.97 17.00
N CYS A 216 2.01 -5.70 16.07
CA CYS A 216 0.59 -6.03 16.09
C CYS A 216 0.17 -6.78 17.37
N GLN A 217 1.05 -7.59 17.96
CA GLN A 217 0.78 -8.28 19.23
C GLN A 217 0.61 -7.28 20.39
N VAL A 218 1.48 -6.28 20.49
CA VAL A 218 1.47 -5.29 21.59
C VAL A 218 0.58 -4.07 21.32
N SER A 219 0.37 -3.73 20.04
CA SER A 219 -0.36 -2.55 19.60
C SER A 219 -1.74 -2.86 19.04
N GLY A 220 -2.17 -4.12 19.04
CA GLY A 220 -3.44 -4.56 18.46
C GLY A 220 -3.33 -4.91 16.97
N ARG A 221 -4.21 -5.79 16.50
CA ARG A 221 -4.22 -6.30 15.11
C ARG A 221 -4.70 -5.25 14.10
N VAL A 222 -4.30 -5.41 12.85
CA VAL A 222 -4.96 -4.75 11.71
C VAL A 222 -6.31 -5.44 11.49
N PRO A 223 -7.45 -4.74 11.53
CA PRO A 223 -8.76 -5.38 11.40
C PRO A 223 -9.05 -5.83 9.96
N LEU A 224 -10.00 -6.76 9.80
CA LEU A 224 -10.55 -7.09 8.49
C LEU A 224 -11.34 -5.89 7.98
N ILE A 225 -11.23 -5.61 6.68
CA ILE A 225 -12.02 -4.56 6.02
C ILE A 225 -13.20 -5.17 5.25
N PRO A 226 -14.32 -4.45 5.09
CA PRO A 226 -15.39 -4.86 4.19
C PRO A 226 -14.90 -5.12 2.76
N ARG A 227 -15.45 -6.14 2.10
CA ARG A 227 -14.95 -6.57 0.78
C ARG A 227 -15.18 -5.54 -0.32
N TYR A 228 -16.31 -4.84 -0.28
CA TYR A 228 -16.66 -3.84 -1.31
C TYR A 228 -15.61 -2.73 -1.42
N ILE A 229 -14.86 -2.46 -0.35
CA ILE A 229 -13.77 -1.46 -0.32
C ILE A 229 -12.66 -1.81 -1.32
N LEU A 230 -12.50 -3.07 -1.68
CA LEU A 230 -11.49 -3.52 -2.63
C LEU A 230 -11.87 -3.25 -4.10
N GLY A 231 -13.12 -2.87 -4.40
CA GLY A 231 -13.53 -2.45 -5.74
C GLY A 231 -13.01 -1.05 -6.10
N ASN A 232 -13.50 -0.50 -7.22
CA ASN A 232 -13.17 0.88 -7.61
C ASN A 232 -14.08 1.88 -6.90
N TRP A 233 -13.51 3.03 -6.52
CA TRP A 233 -14.22 4.10 -5.82
C TRP A 233 -14.32 5.33 -6.72
N TRP A 234 -15.52 5.91 -6.80
CA TRP A 234 -15.71 7.22 -7.40
C TRP A 234 -15.78 8.29 -6.32
N SER A 235 -14.95 9.30 -6.46
CA SER A 235 -14.98 10.52 -5.68
C SER A 235 -14.51 11.68 -6.55
N ARG A 236 -14.95 12.90 -6.23
CA ARG A 236 -14.43 14.14 -6.80
C ARG A 236 -14.89 15.27 -5.92
N TYR A 237 -14.02 16.22 -5.58
CA TYR A 237 -14.49 17.47 -5.01
C TYR A 237 -15.25 18.23 -6.10
N TRP A 238 -16.58 18.07 -6.11
CA TRP A 238 -17.44 18.61 -7.15
C TRP A 238 -18.84 18.86 -6.63
N ARG A 239 -19.47 19.93 -7.13
CA ARG A 239 -20.84 20.29 -6.79
C ARG A 239 -21.83 19.44 -7.58
N TYR A 240 -21.97 18.18 -7.20
CA TYR A 240 -22.92 17.27 -7.83
C TYR A 240 -24.36 17.64 -7.45
N SER A 241 -25.24 17.64 -8.45
CA SER A 241 -26.66 17.41 -8.24
C SER A 241 -26.99 15.92 -8.32
N GLU A 242 -28.13 15.50 -7.73
CA GLU A 242 -28.63 14.12 -7.83
C GLU A 242 -28.72 13.63 -9.29
N GLY A 243 -29.18 14.48 -10.21
CA GLY A 243 -29.31 14.16 -11.62
C GLY A 243 -27.97 13.92 -12.33
N GLU A 244 -26.97 14.74 -12.03
CA GLU A 244 -25.61 14.56 -12.54
C GLU A 244 -24.98 13.27 -12.01
N LEU A 245 -25.17 12.97 -10.73
CA LEU A 245 -24.65 11.76 -10.11
C LEU A 245 -25.27 10.50 -10.72
N LYS A 246 -26.60 10.49 -10.94
CA LYS A 246 -27.29 9.39 -11.63
C LYS A 246 -26.78 9.20 -13.06
N THR A 247 -26.61 10.31 -13.80
CA THR A 247 -26.08 10.28 -15.17
C THR A 247 -24.66 9.73 -15.21
N LEU A 248 -23.82 10.11 -14.25
CA LEU A 248 -22.45 9.62 -14.13
C LEU A 248 -22.41 8.08 -14.00
N PHE A 249 -23.17 7.50 -13.07
CA PHE A 249 -23.17 6.04 -12.88
C PHE A 249 -23.80 5.29 -14.07
N GLN A 250 -24.79 5.88 -14.74
CA GLN A 250 -25.29 5.34 -16.01
C GLN A 250 -24.22 5.34 -17.12
N GLN A 251 -23.31 6.32 -17.15
CA GLN A 251 -22.17 6.27 -18.07
C GLN A 251 -21.18 5.16 -17.69
N PHE A 252 -20.86 4.97 -16.41
CA PHE A 252 -20.01 3.86 -16.00
C PHE A 252 -20.59 2.49 -16.39
N GLU A 253 -21.89 2.31 -16.24
CA GLU A 253 -22.60 1.11 -16.71
C GLU A 253 -22.49 0.95 -18.23
N LYS A 254 -22.78 2.02 -18.99
CA LYS A 254 -22.66 2.02 -20.45
C LYS A 254 -21.26 1.63 -20.94
N TYR A 255 -20.22 2.09 -20.25
CA TYR A 255 -18.82 1.78 -20.57
C TYR A 255 -18.29 0.55 -19.83
N GLN A 256 -19.13 -0.21 -19.12
CA GLN A 256 -18.76 -1.43 -18.40
C GLN A 256 -17.59 -1.23 -17.41
N MET A 257 -17.59 -0.10 -16.72
CA MET A 257 -16.55 0.28 -15.76
C MET A 257 -17.04 0.08 -14.32
N PRO A 258 -16.55 -0.94 -13.61
CA PRO A 258 -17.09 -1.27 -12.31
C PRO A 258 -16.76 -0.24 -11.24
N PHE A 259 -17.72 0.07 -10.38
CA PHE A 259 -17.54 0.83 -9.15
C PHE A 259 -18.32 0.19 -8.01
N SER A 260 -17.83 0.39 -6.79
CA SER A 260 -18.37 -0.20 -5.55
C SER A 260 -18.64 0.84 -4.45
N VAL A 261 -18.05 2.03 -4.60
CA VAL A 261 -18.17 3.12 -3.64
C VAL A 261 -18.40 4.44 -4.38
N CYS A 262 -19.31 5.24 -3.86
CA CYS A 262 -19.56 6.62 -4.25
C CYS A 262 -19.29 7.52 -3.04
N ILE A 263 -18.42 8.52 -3.20
CA ILE A 263 -18.17 9.51 -2.15
C ILE A 263 -18.66 10.87 -2.62
N LEU A 264 -19.54 11.49 -1.83
CA LEU A 264 -19.95 12.88 -2.00
C LEU A 264 -19.06 13.77 -1.15
N ASP A 265 -18.45 14.76 -1.80
CA ASP A 265 -17.62 15.76 -1.17
C ASP A 265 -18.45 16.96 -0.66
N MET A 266 -17.80 17.98 -0.11
CA MET A 266 -18.34 19.20 0.54
C MET A 266 -19.79 19.59 0.21
N ASP A 267 -20.12 19.71 -1.07
CA ASP A 267 -21.41 20.26 -1.52
C ASP A 267 -22.62 19.34 -1.23
N TRP A 268 -22.44 18.15 -0.62
CA TRP A 268 -23.57 17.37 -0.07
C TRP A 268 -24.32 18.16 1.03
N HIS A 269 -23.60 18.98 1.79
CA HIS A 269 -24.17 19.88 2.79
C HIS A 269 -24.21 21.34 2.28
N ILE A 270 -24.87 22.22 3.03
CA ILE A 270 -24.92 23.65 2.73
C ILE A 270 -23.51 24.25 2.89
N VAL A 271 -22.96 24.77 1.79
CA VAL A 271 -21.67 25.49 1.76
C VAL A 271 -21.89 27.00 1.57
N ASP A 272 -22.87 27.38 0.76
CA ASP A 272 -23.20 28.78 0.47
C ASP A 272 -24.15 29.33 1.55
N CYS A 273 -23.61 29.91 2.63
CA CYS A 273 -24.41 30.39 3.77
C CYS A 273 -24.28 31.91 3.97
N GLU A 274 -25.40 32.62 4.11
CA GLU A 274 -25.46 34.10 4.18
C GLU A 274 -24.72 34.75 5.37
N VAL A 275 -24.24 33.94 6.34
CA VAL A 275 -23.50 34.40 7.53
C VAL A 275 -22.01 34.59 7.17
N HIS A 276 -21.73 35.48 6.21
CA HIS A 276 -20.40 35.73 5.65
C HIS A 276 -19.60 36.79 6.41
N ASP A 277 -19.30 36.56 7.69
CA ASP A 277 -18.44 37.48 8.44
C ASP A 277 -17.15 36.80 8.94
N PHE A 278 -16.17 36.71 8.03
CA PHE A 278 -14.84 36.18 8.33
C PHE A 278 -14.12 37.00 9.42
N GLU A 279 -14.41 38.31 9.52
CA GLU A 279 -13.81 39.20 10.54
C GLU A 279 -14.35 38.93 11.94
N VAL A 280 -15.58 38.42 12.07
CA VAL A 280 -16.20 38.09 13.37
C VAL A 280 -15.88 36.68 13.84
N PHE A 281 -15.72 35.72 12.92
CA PHE A 281 -15.68 34.29 13.28
C PHE A 281 -14.38 33.55 12.90
N GLY A 282 -13.49 34.15 12.11
CA GLY A 282 -12.14 33.61 11.84
C GLY A 282 -12.07 32.32 11.02
N CYS A 283 -13.18 31.89 10.40
CA CYS A 283 -13.29 30.67 9.58
C CYS A 283 -14.24 30.89 8.39
N HIS A 284 -14.15 30.03 7.37
CA HIS A 284 -15.00 30.11 6.18
C HIS A 284 -16.33 29.42 6.47
N PRO A 285 -17.44 30.17 6.58
CA PRO A 285 -18.73 29.56 6.84
C PRO A 285 -19.07 28.64 5.64
N GLY A 286 -19.47 27.40 5.92
CA GLY A 286 -19.69 26.34 4.93
C GLY A 286 -18.55 25.33 4.71
N TRP A 287 -17.42 25.45 5.42
CA TRP A 287 -16.38 24.40 5.41
C TRP A 287 -16.77 23.18 6.26
N THR A 288 -17.37 23.42 7.42
CA THR A 288 -18.04 22.38 8.22
C THR A 288 -19.53 22.42 7.95
N GLY A 289 -20.18 21.26 7.74
CA GLY A 289 -21.64 21.22 7.77
C GLY A 289 -22.27 19.84 7.91
N TYR A 290 -23.55 19.82 8.30
CA TYR A 290 -24.30 18.61 8.65
C TYR A 290 -25.73 18.56 8.04
N THR A 291 -26.13 19.62 7.35
CA THR A 291 -27.45 19.78 6.73
C THR A 291 -27.35 19.59 5.23
N TRP A 292 -28.08 18.60 4.71
CA TRP A 292 -28.14 18.33 3.27
C TRP A 292 -28.54 19.55 2.46
N ASN A 293 -27.81 19.82 1.38
CA ASN A 293 -28.19 20.82 0.40
C ASN A 293 -29.38 20.33 -0.44
N ARG A 294 -30.60 20.71 -0.03
CA ARG A 294 -31.85 20.28 -0.67
C ARG A 294 -32.05 20.79 -2.10
N GLU A 295 -31.28 21.78 -2.54
CA GLU A 295 -31.29 22.21 -3.95
C GLU A 295 -30.57 21.21 -4.86
N LEU A 296 -29.47 20.63 -4.36
CA LEU A 296 -28.68 19.64 -5.09
C LEU A 296 -29.22 18.22 -4.89
N PHE A 297 -29.67 17.91 -3.67
CA PHE A 297 -30.18 16.61 -3.24
C PHE A 297 -31.55 16.79 -2.55
N PRO A 298 -32.64 16.92 -3.32
CA PRO A 298 -33.98 17.12 -2.75
C PRO A 298 -34.38 16.00 -1.79
N ASP A 299 -34.06 14.74 -2.14
CA ASP A 299 -34.33 13.54 -1.35
C ASP A 299 -33.08 12.64 -1.27
N PRO A 300 -32.17 12.90 -0.32
CA PRO A 300 -30.94 12.14 -0.14
C PRO A 300 -31.15 10.65 0.12
N ALA A 301 -32.17 10.29 0.90
CA ALA A 301 -32.51 8.89 1.18
C ALA A 301 -32.89 8.15 -0.10
N ALA A 302 -33.75 8.73 -0.94
CA ALA A 302 -34.13 8.12 -2.22
C ALA A 302 -32.95 8.01 -3.21
N MET A 303 -32.04 8.98 -3.20
CA MET A 303 -30.79 8.91 -3.98
C MET A 303 -29.89 7.78 -3.50
N ILE A 304 -29.63 7.69 -2.19
CA ILE A 304 -28.75 6.66 -1.61
C ILE A 304 -29.35 5.27 -1.85
N ASP A 305 -30.66 5.10 -1.66
CA ASP A 305 -31.37 3.87 -2.01
C ASP A 305 -31.20 3.47 -3.48
N TRP A 306 -31.15 4.45 -4.39
CA TRP A 306 -30.90 4.21 -5.82
C TRP A 306 -29.47 3.72 -6.06
N LEU A 307 -28.48 4.29 -5.36
CA LEU A 307 -27.08 3.86 -5.42
C LEU A 307 -26.91 2.44 -4.81
N HIS A 308 -27.55 2.18 -3.67
CA HIS A 308 -27.54 0.87 -3.00
C HIS A 308 -28.13 -0.25 -3.88
N LYS A 309 -29.20 0.03 -4.65
CA LYS A 309 -29.77 -0.92 -5.62
C LYS A 309 -28.82 -1.28 -6.76
N LYS A 310 -27.77 -0.49 -6.96
CA LYS A 310 -26.66 -0.73 -7.90
C LYS A 310 -25.42 -1.32 -7.21
N ASP A 311 -25.56 -1.77 -5.97
CA ASP A 311 -24.50 -2.32 -5.13
C ASP A 311 -23.35 -1.34 -4.81
N LEU A 312 -23.64 -0.03 -4.89
CA LEU A 312 -22.71 1.01 -4.44
C LEU A 312 -22.91 1.29 -2.95
N ARG A 313 -21.81 1.55 -2.24
CA ARG A 313 -21.83 2.10 -0.88
C ARG A 313 -21.53 3.60 -0.92
N VAL A 314 -22.16 4.37 -0.07
CA VAL A 314 -22.12 5.83 -0.07
C VAL A 314 -21.39 6.34 1.17
N ALA A 315 -20.42 7.23 0.95
CA ALA A 315 -19.78 7.99 2.02
C ALA A 315 -19.85 9.48 1.78
N LEU A 316 -19.78 10.24 2.87
CA LEU A 316 -19.77 11.69 2.87
C LEU A 316 -18.43 12.22 3.42
N ASN A 317 -17.90 13.26 2.79
CA ASN A 317 -16.77 14.03 3.32
C ASN A 317 -17.19 14.86 4.55
N LEU A 318 -16.33 14.83 5.56
CA LEU A 318 -16.49 15.56 6.83
C LEU A 318 -15.23 16.39 7.12
N HIS A 319 -15.46 17.67 7.37
CA HIS A 319 -14.52 18.55 8.06
C HIS A 319 -15.18 19.07 9.34
N PRO A 320 -15.01 18.43 10.51
CA PRO A 320 -15.78 18.80 11.71
C PRO A 320 -15.22 20.03 12.45
N ALA A 321 -14.17 20.68 11.93
CA ALA A 321 -13.32 21.60 12.67
C ALA A 321 -14.01 22.88 13.19
N ASP A 322 -15.02 23.40 12.49
CA ASP A 322 -15.71 24.64 12.87
C ASP A 322 -16.92 24.40 13.78
N GLY A 323 -17.16 23.15 14.18
CA GLY A 323 -18.25 22.78 15.08
C GLY A 323 -19.63 22.88 14.45
N VAL A 324 -20.66 23.19 15.25
CA VAL A 324 -22.06 23.17 14.79
C VAL A 324 -22.59 24.59 14.65
N TRP A 325 -22.97 24.98 13.43
CA TRP A 325 -23.38 26.35 13.10
C TRP A 325 -24.89 26.58 13.22
N PRO A 326 -25.34 27.83 13.48
CA PRO A 326 -26.76 28.16 13.62
C PRO A 326 -27.66 27.85 12.42
N HIS A 327 -27.09 27.74 11.21
CA HIS A 327 -27.86 27.40 10.01
C HIS A 327 -28.17 25.91 9.89
N GLU A 328 -27.52 25.06 10.70
CA GLU A 328 -27.74 23.62 10.69
C GLU A 328 -29.14 23.29 11.22
N GLU A 329 -29.88 22.41 10.52
CA GLU A 329 -31.22 21.96 10.92
C GLU A 329 -31.25 21.41 12.35
N VAL A 330 -30.14 20.80 12.78
CA VAL A 330 -29.96 20.17 14.10
C VAL A 330 -29.43 21.11 15.17
N TYR A 331 -29.08 22.37 14.86
CA TYR A 331 -28.40 23.29 15.77
C TYR A 331 -29.16 23.51 17.08
N GLU A 332 -30.45 23.86 17.02
CA GLU A 332 -31.23 24.12 18.23
C GLU A 332 -31.30 22.88 19.14
N LYS A 333 -31.45 21.69 18.54
CA LYS A 333 -31.45 20.43 19.28
C LYS A 333 -30.08 20.15 19.91
N PHE A 334 -28.99 20.40 19.18
CA PHE A 334 -27.62 20.24 19.67
C PHE A 334 -27.32 21.23 20.82
N ALA A 335 -27.64 22.52 20.65
CA ALA A 335 -27.46 23.56 21.66
C ALA A 335 -28.23 23.25 22.95
N ASN A 336 -29.47 22.75 22.83
CA ASN A 336 -30.25 22.29 23.97
C ASN A 336 -29.57 21.12 24.70
N CYS A 337 -29.07 20.11 23.97
CA CYS A 337 -28.37 18.96 24.57
C CYS A 337 -27.05 19.35 25.26
N MET A 338 -26.38 20.39 24.76
CA MET A 338 -25.18 20.97 25.36
C MET A 338 -25.46 21.91 26.54
N GLY A 339 -26.74 22.13 26.90
CA GLY A 339 -27.11 23.03 28.00
C GLY A 339 -26.84 24.52 27.73
N ILE A 340 -26.72 24.92 26.47
CA ILE A 340 -26.43 26.31 26.07
C ILE A 340 -27.70 27.16 26.25
N SER A 341 -27.62 28.25 27.03
CA SER A 341 -28.75 29.16 27.27
C SER A 341 -29.23 29.84 25.98
N GLN A 342 -30.52 30.19 25.91
CA GLN A 342 -31.10 30.85 24.72
C GLN A 342 -30.38 32.16 24.36
N GLU A 343 -29.92 32.93 25.35
CA GLU A 343 -29.14 34.15 25.16
C GLU A 343 -27.76 33.89 24.52
N ARG A 344 -27.15 32.73 24.80
CA ARG A 344 -25.83 32.33 24.23
C ARG A 344 -25.95 31.74 22.83
N ARG A 345 -27.17 31.42 22.36
CA ARG A 345 -27.44 30.82 21.04
C ARG A 345 -27.48 31.83 19.89
N GLU A 346 -27.55 33.13 20.18
CA GLU A 346 -27.66 34.16 19.14
C GLU A 346 -26.41 34.16 18.24
N LYS A 347 -26.56 33.54 17.06
CA LYS A 347 -25.66 33.62 15.88
C LYS A 347 -24.18 33.20 16.12
N LYS A 348 -23.90 32.32 17.08
CA LYS A 348 -22.53 31.79 17.30
C LYS A 348 -22.47 30.29 17.05
N PRO A 349 -21.41 29.77 16.43
CA PRO A 349 -21.21 28.33 16.33
C PRO A 349 -20.95 27.72 17.73
N ILE A 350 -21.35 26.47 17.91
CA ILE A 350 -20.94 25.64 19.04
C ILE A 350 -19.56 25.08 18.68
N PRO A 351 -18.47 25.46 19.38
CA PRO A 351 -17.12 25.04 19.02
C PRO A 351 -16.95 23.53 19.04
N PHE A 352 -16.16 23.01 18.11
CA PHE A 352 -15.78 21.61 18.09
C PHE A 352 -14.87 21.26 19.26
N ASP A 353 -15.25 20.26 20.06
CA ASP A 353 -14.41 19.69 21.10
C ASP A 353 -14.64 18.19 21.23
N ILE A 354 -13.87 17.39 20.49
CA ILE A 354 -13.93 15.92 20.56
C ILE A 354 -13.44 15.35 21.90
N THR A 355 -12.87 16.17 22.77
CA THR A 355 -12.42 15.78 24.12
C THR A 355 -13.45 16.06 25.21
N ASP A 356 -14.57 16.72 24.90
CA ASP A 356 -15.72 16.85 25.79
C ASP A 356 -16.68 15.64 25.59
N PRO A 357 -16.88 14.78 26.61
CA PRO A 357 -17.78 13.63 26.51
C PRO A 357 -19.20 13.97 26.08
N LEU A 358 -19.73 15.14 26.49
CA LEU A 358 -21.08 15.56 26.12
C LEU A 358 -21.15 16.00 24.65
N PHE A 359 -20.12 16.71 24.19
CA PHE A 359 -20.01 17.08 22.78
C PHE A 359 -19.88 15.83 21.90
N THR A 360 -18.97 14.91 22.24
CA THR A 360 -18.70 13.70 21.48
C THR A 360 -19.93 12.78 21.37
N GLU A 361 -20.68 12.58 22.46
CA GLU A 361 -21.94 11.82 22.41
C GLU A 361 -22.96 12.46 21.46
N ASN A 362 -23.12 13.78 21.51
CA ASN A 362 -24.06 14.49 20.65
C ASN A 362 -23.58 14.58 19.20
N TYR A 363 -22.26 14.64 18.98
CA TYR A 363 -21.63 14.63 17.66
C TYR A 363 -22.04 13.38 16.88
N PHE A 364 -21.89 12.18 17.46
CA PHE A 364 -22.33 10.94 16.80
C PHE A 364 -23.86 10.85 16.74
N ARG A 365 -24.53 10.95 17.89
CA ARG A 365 -25.96 10.69 18.00
C ARG A 365 -26.86 11.62 17.18
N LEU A 366 -26.50 12.91 17.07
CA LEU A 366 -27.33 13.89 16.39
C LEU A 366 -26.87 14.15 14.95
N LEU A 367 -25.55 14.15 14.71
CA LEU A 367 -25.00 14.56 13.41
C LEU A 367 -24.72 13.38 12.48
N HIS A 368 -24.42 12.19 13.00
CA HIS A 368 -23.99 11.03 12.20
C HIS A 368 -25.05 9.93 12.16
N HIS A 369 -25.54 9.47 13.32
CA HIS A 369 -26.53 8.38 13.39
C HIS A 369 -27.80 8.70 12.61
N THR A 370 -28.27 9.95 12.65
CA THR A 370 -29.40 10.41 11.82
C THR A 370 -29.14 10.18 10.33
N GLN A 371 -27.92 10.45 9.85
CA GLN A 371 -27.57 10.30 8.43
C GLN A 371 -27.40 8.83 8.03
N GLU A 372 -26.89 8.00 8.93
CA GLU A 372 -26.74 6.57 8.72
C GLU A 372 -28.09 5.84 8.74
N GLU A 373 -28.95 6.14 9.72
CA GLU A 373 -30.20 5.44 9.97
C GLU A 373 -31.36 5.95 9.10
N GLU A 374 -31.46 7.26 8.87
CA GLU A 374 -32.57 7.84 8.10
C GLU A 374 -32.24 7.98 6.60
N ASN A 375 -30.99 8.31 6.24
CA ASN A 375 -30.60 8.55 4.85
C ASN A 375 -29.79 7.39 4.23
N GLY A 376 -29.24 6.47 5.01
CA GLY A 376 -28.52 5.29 4.51
C GLY A 376 -27.03 5.49 4.22
N VAL A 377 -26.38 6.51 4.82
CA VAL A 377 -24.92 6.70 4.71
C VAL A 377 -24.18 5.48 5.28
N ASP A 378 -23.24 4.90 4.52
CA ASP A 378 -22.57 3.65 4.91
C ASP A 378 -21.33 3.88 5.79
N PHE A 379 -20.57 4.94 5.52
CA PHE A 379 -19.35 5.31 6.26
C PHE A 379 -18.93 6.76 6.00
N TRP A 380 -17.89 7.23 6.69
CA TRP A 380 -17.48 8.63 6.67
C TRP A 380 -16.04 8.82 6.18
N TRP A 381 -15.84 9.87 5.38
CA TRP A 381 -14.52 10.40 5.06
C TRP A 381 -14.17 11.54 6.02
N ILE A 382 -13.28 11.25 6.97
CA ILE A 382 -12.83 12.18 8.00
C ILE A 382 -11.60 12.91 7.48
N ASP A 383 -11.81 14.09 6.90
CA ASP A 383 -10.73 14.90 6.34
C ASP A 383 -10.27 15.98 7.33
N TRP A 384 -9.37 15.58 8.23
CA TRP A 384 -8.82 16.46 9.25
C TRP A 384 -7.41 16.94 8.89
N GLN A 385 -7.28 18.25 8.66
CA GLN A 385 -6.00 18.94 8.41
C GLN A 385 -5.78 20.16 9.32
N GLN A 386 -6.75 20.47 10.21
CA GLN A 386 -6.82 21.70 10.99
C GLN A 386 -5.90 21.73 12.24
N GLY A 387 -4.91 20.84 12.30
CA GLY A 387 -3.86 20.83 13.31
C GLY A 387 -3.80 19.55 14.16
N THR A 388 -3.06 19.64 15.26
CA THR A 388 -2.71 18.51 16.15
C THR A 388 -3.04 18.79 17.62
N LYS A 389 -3.79 19.85 17.92
CA LYS A 389 -4.08 20.30 19.29
C LYS A 389 -5.56 20.18 19.60
N THR A 390 -5.87 19.74 20.82
CA THR A 390 -7.21 19.77 21.43
C THR A 390 -7.18 20.54 22.75
N CYS A 391 -8.32 20.63 23.44
CA CYS A 391 -8.40 21.12 24.82
C CYS A 391 -7.63 20.22 25.81
N MET A 392 -7.30 18.98 25.42
CA MET A 392 -6.48 18.06 26.21
C MET A 392 -5.03 18.04 25.70
N GLU A 393 -4.09 18.47 26.56
CA GLU A 393 -2.68 18.58 26.18
C GLU A 393 -2.09 17.24 25.69
N GLY A 394 -1.36 17.30 24.57
CA GLY A 394 -0.71 16.15 23.94
C GLY A 394 -1.62 15.26 23.09
N VAL A 395 -2.94 15.48 23.10
CA VAL A 395 -3.90 14.65 22.37
C VAL A 395 -4.17 15.22 20.98
N ASP A 396 -3.84 14.43 19.95
CA ASP A 396 -4.10 14.76 18.54
C ASP A 396 -5.58 14.48 18.18
N PRO A 397 -6.32 15.48 17.65
CA PRO A 397 -7.71 15.31 17.23
C PRO A 397 -7.90 14.27 16.12
N LEU A 398 -6.96 14.13 15.17
CA LEU A 398 -7.07 13.14 14.09
C LEU A 398 -7.05 11.71 14.66
N PHE A 399 -6.18 11.44 15.64
CA PHE A 399 -6.14 10.12 16.27
C PHE A 399 -7.47 9.81 16.98
N LEU A 400 -8.02 10.77 17.71
CA LEU A 400 -9.30 10.61 18.41
C LEU A 400 -10.48 10.45 17.46
N LEU A 401 -10.54 11.26 16.39
CA LEU A 401 -11.55 11.11 15.37
C LEU A 401 -11.50 9.71 14.77
N ASN A 402 -10.31 9.22 14.39
CA ASN A 402 -10.15 7.88 13.85
C ASN A 402 -10.61 6.80 14.84
N HIS A 403 -10.21 6.91 16.10
CA HIS A 403 -10.57 5.97 17.15
C HIS A 403 -12.09 5.95 17.41
N PHE A 404 -12.71 7.11 17.61
CA PHE A 404 -14.13 7.19 17.93
C PHE A 404 -15.03 6.85 16.76
N HIS A 405 -14.73 7.33 15.55
CA HIS A 405 -15.51 6.95 14.36
C HIS A 405 -15.41 5.45 14.07
N TYR A 406 -14.23 4.83 14.27
CA TYR A 406 -14.09 3.38 14.12
C TYR A 406 -14.97 2.61 15.12
N LEU A 407 -14.93 3.00 16.40
CA LEU A 407 -15.74 2.33 17.43
C LEU A 407 -17.24 2.57 17.21
N ASP A 408 -17.63 3.78 16.85
CA ASP A 408 -19.02 4.12 16.56
C ASP A 408 -19.55 3.38 15.32
N HIS A 409 -18.74 3.25 14.26
CA HIS A 409 -19.13 2.50 13.06
C HIS A 409 -19.43 1.02 13.37
N GLY A 410 -18.73 0.44 14.36
CA GLY A 410 -18.94 -0.93 14.83
C GLY A 410 -20.00 -1.09 15.93
N ARG A 411 -20.67 -0.01 16.37
CA ARG A 411 -21.49 0.02 17.60
C ARG A 411 -22.64 -1.01 17.67
N GLU A 412 -23.17 -1.42 16.52
CA GLU A 412 -24.31 -2.34 16.44
C GLU A 412 -23.90 -3.81 16.29
N GLY A 413 -22.62 -4.11 16.04
CA GLY A 413 -22.10 -5.47 15.90
C GLY A 413 -22.54 -6.24 14.64
N HIS A 414 -23.28 -5.60 13.71
CA HIS A 414 -23.74 -6.21 12.46
C HIS A 414 -22.94 -5.79 11.21
N ARG A 415 -21.89 -4.99 11.39
CA ARG A 415 -20.98 -4.53 10.34
C ARG A 415 -19.54 -4.50 10.84
N ARG A 416 -18.59 -4.63 9.92
CA ARG A 416 -17.17 -4.45 10.21
C ARG A 416 -16.83 -2.97 10.31
N PRO A 417 -16.27 -2.50 11.43
CA PRO A 417 -15.84 -1.13 11.59
C PRO A 417 -14.67 -0.82 10.66
N PHE A 418 -14.75 0.34 10.01
CA PHE A 418 -13.62 0.98 9.32
C PHE A 418 -13.94 2.48 9.15
N ILE A 419 -12.94 3.26 8.76
CA ILE A 419 -13.05 4.70 8.49
C ILE A 419 -12.39 5.04 7.15
N PHE A 420 -12.49 6.29 6.71
CA PHE A 420 -11.62 6.81 5.65
C PHE A 420 -10.97 8.10 6.12
N SER A 421 -9.67 8.09 6.45
CA SER A 421 -9.00 9.24 7.06
C SER A 421 -7.49 9.30 6.77
N ARG A 422 -6.76 10.21 7.42
CA ARG A 422 -5.30 10.37 7.28
C ARG A 422 -4.55 9.53 8.32
N PHE A 423 -3.26 9.30 8.11
CA PHE A 423 -2.43 8.52 9.05
C PHE A 423 -2.17 9.31 10.35
N PRO A 424 -2.65 8.84 11.52
CA PRO A 424 -2.52 9.57 12.78
C PRO A 424 -1.22 9.25 13.55
N GLY A 425 -0.34 8.40 12.99
CA GLY A 425 0.83 7.84 13.69
C GLY A 425 0.65 6.38 14.09
N LEU A 426 1.66 5.81 14.76
CA LEU A 426 1.66 4.41 15.21
C LEU A 426 0.49 4.12 16.16
N GLY A 427 -0.20 3.00 15.93
CA GLY A 427 -1.49 2.68 16.55
C GLY A 427 -2.68 2.99 15.64
N GLY A 428 -2.50 3.83 14.61
CA GLY A 428 -3.53 4.14 13.62
C GLY A 428 -3.90 2.98 12.70
N HIS A 429 -3.05 1.95 12.58
CA HIS A 429 -3.32 0.73 11.79
C HIS A 429 -4.55 -0.05 12.26
N ARG A 430 -4.99 0.18 13.50
CA ARG A 430 -6.23 -0.36 14.04
C ARG A 430 -7.48 0.28 13.43
N TYR A 431 -7.36 1.43 12.77
CA TYR A 431 -8.48 2.20 12.22
C TYR A 431 -8.28 2.44 10.71
N PRO A 432 -8.21 1.37 9.88
CA PRO A 432 -8.12 1.54 8.43
C PRO A 432 -9.43 2.12 7.89
N ILE A 433 -9.44 2.77 6.73
CA ILE A 433 -8.39 2.94 5.72
C ILE A 433 -7.84 4.38 5.68
N GLY A 434 -6.63 4.53 5.13
CA GLY A 434 -5.95 5.81 4.96
C GLY A 434 -6.13 6.46 3.58
N PHE A 435 -6.02 7.78 3.47
CA PHE A 435 -5.81 8.49 2.19
C PHE A 435 -4.61 9.42 2.22
N SER A 436 -3.82 9.38 1.15
CA SER A 436 -2.52 10.05 1.15
C SER A 436 -2.58 11.56 1.07
N GLY A 437 -3.71 12.18 0.74
CA GLY A 437 -3.83 13.64 0.61
C GLY A 437 -3.60 14.19 -0.81
N ASP A 438 -3.53 15.51 -0.87
CA ASP A 438 -3.76 16.31 -2.08
C ASP A 438 -2.48 16.49 -2.90
N THR A 439 -2.14 15.47 -3.69
CA THR A 439 -0.92 15.48 -4.52
C THR A 439 -1.07 16.30 -5.81
N HIS A 440 0.06 16.76 -6.36
CA HIS A 440 0.07 17.43 -7.66
C HIS A 440 -0.24 16.47 -8.82
N VAL A 441 -0.94 16.93 -9.87
CA VAL A 441 -1.12 16.17 -11.13
C VAL A 441 0.18 16.20 -11.96
N THR A 442 1.14 15.35 -11.60
CA THR A 442 2.44 15.23 -12.28
C THR A 442 2.96 13.79 -12.32
N TRP A 443 3.90 13.53 -13.22
CA TRP A 443 4.65 12.28 -13.27
C TRP A 443 5.53 12.04 -12.04
N ASN A 444 6.04 13.10 -11.41
CA ASN A 444 6.83 12.98 -10.18
C ASN A 444 5.96 12.47 -9.02
N SER A 445 4.73 12.99 -8.89
CA SER A 445 3.78 12.49 -7.89
C SER A 445 3.46 11.02 -8.10
N LEU A 446 3.22 10.60 -9.35
CA LEU A 446 3.01 9.18 -9.70
C LEU A 446 4.24 8.33 -9.38
N ALA A 447 5.44 8.78 -9.72
CA ALA A 447 6.69 8.05 -9.50
C ALA A 447 6.99 7.83 -8.00
N PHE A 448 6.54 8.73 -7.13
CA PHE A 448 6.69 8.60 -5.68
C PHE A 448 5.72 7.59 -5.05
N GLN A 449 4.53 7.37 -5.63
CA GLN A 449 3.51 6.53 -4.99
C GLN A 449 3.96 5.09 -4.74
N PRO A 450 4.56 4.33 -5.69
CA PRO A 450 4.99 2.96 -5.43
C PRO A 450 5.88 2.82 -4.18
N TYR A 451 6.84 3.75 -4.02
CA TYR A 451 7.73 3.77 -2.87
C TYR A 451 7.00 4.13 -1.58
N PHE A 452 6.17 5.17 -1.61
CA PHE A 452 5.39 5.61 -0.45
C PHE A 452 4.43 4.52 0.04
N THR A 453 3.70 3.87 -0.88
CA THR A 453 2.75 2.80 -0.57
C THR A 453 3.46 1.57 -0.01
N ALA A 454 4.61 1.17 -0.59
CA ALA A 454 5.35 0.00 -0.10
C ALA A 454 5.97 0.25 1.28
N THR A 455 6.57 1.43 1.50
CA THR A 455 7.22 1.76 2.79
C THR A 455 6.20 1.85 3.93
N ALA A 456 4.92 2.10 3.65
CA ALA A 456 3.87 2.09 4.67
C ALA A 456 3.71 0.75 5.40
N ALA A 457 4.14 -0.37 4.81
CA ALA A 457 4.24 -1.64 5.51
C ALA A 457 5.12 -1.54 6.77
N ASN A 458 6.17 -0.72 6.75
CA ASN A 458 7.05 -0.48 7.89
C ASN A 458 6.36 0.21 9.06
N ALA A 459 5.14 0.73 8.89
CA ALA A 459 4.34 1.34 9.96
C ALA A 459 3.08 0.53 10.29
N ALA A 460 2.98 -0.71 9.80
CA ALA A 460 1.77 -1.55 9.85
C ALA A 460 0.52 -0.92 9.20
N TYR A 461 0.68 0.15 8.42
CA TYR A 461 -0.44 0.92 7.85
C TYR A 461 -0.70 0.50 6.41
N PHE A 462 -1.38 -0.64 6.25
CA PHE A 462 -1.40 -1.40 4.99
C PHE A 462 -2.38 -0.88 3.92
N TYR A 463 -3.38 -0.11 4.31
CA TYR A 463 -4.48 0.26 3.42
C TYR A 463 -4.46 1.75 3.09
N TRP A 464 -3.68 2.12 2.08
CA TRP A 464 -3.69 3.46 1.50
C TRP A 464 -4.59 3.56 0.28
N SER A 465 -5.34 4.66 0.23
CA SER A 465 -5.95 5.23 -0.96
C SER A 465 -5.11 6.41 -1.41
N HIS A 466 -4.95 6.55 -2.72
CA HIS A 466 -4.36 7.74 -3.34
C HIS A 466 -5.41 8.42 -4.21
N ASP A 467 -5.18 9.69 -4.54
CA ASP A 467 -5.98 10.38 -5.54
C ASP A 467 -5.52 9.92 -6.92
N ILE A 468 -6.18 8.88 -7.44
CA ILE A 468 -5.81 8.30 -8.73
C ILE A 468 -6.08 9.32 -9.83
N GLY A 469 -4.98 9.83 -10.41
CA GLY A 469 -4.93 10.94 -11.36
C GLY A 469 -4.28 12.21 -10.81
N GLY A 470 -3.94 12.24 -9.52
CA GLY A 470 -3.51 13.44 -8.78
C GLY A 470 -4.70 14.29 -8.31
N HIS A 471 -4.45 15.23 -7.40
CA HIS A 471 -5.50 16.05 -6.79
C HIS A 471 -5.67 17.42 -7.46
N PHE A 472 -4.59 18.22 -7.52
CA PHE A 472 -4.61 19.61 -7.97
C PHE A 472 -3.34 20.01 -8.71
N ALA A 473 -3.35 21.24 -9.26
CA ALA A 473 -2.22 21.83 -9.99
C ALA A 473 -1.67 20.91 -11.10
N GLY A 474 -0.48 21.21 -11.62
CA GLY A 474 0.11 20.41 -12.69
C GLY A 474 -0.64 20.50 -14.02
N ILE A 475 -0.45 19.49 -14.88
CA ILE A 475 -0.98 19.45 -16.23
C ILE A 475 -1.69 18.11 -16.43
N GLU A 476 -2.98 18.18 -16.78
CA GLU A 476 -3.75 16.98 -17.08
C GLU A 476 -3.27 16.35 -18.39
N GLU A 477 -2.80 15.11 -18.31
CA GLU A 477 -2.32 14.33 -19.45
C GLU A 477 -3.08 13.00 -19.52
N PRO A 478 -3.72 12.66 -20.66
CA PRO A 478 -4.48 11.42 -20.76
C PRO A 478 -3.64 10.16 -20.47
N GLN A 479 -2.35 10.16 -20.87
CA GLN A 479 -1.43 9.06 -20.54
C GLN A 479 -1.15 8.98 -19.04
N LEU A 480 -0.94 10.11 -18.37
CA LEU A 480 -0.70 10.16 -16.93
C LEU A 480 -1.91 9.60 -16.17
N PHE A 481 -3.13 9.96 -16.58
CA PHE A 481 -4.36 9.43 -15.99
C PHE A 481 -4.45 7.90 -16.11
N VAL A 482 -4.16 7.33 -17.29
CA VAL A 482 -4.13 5.87 -17.48
C VAL A 482 -3.07 5.23 -16.59
N ARG A 483 -1.85 5.78 -16.52
CA ARG A 483 -0.78 5.23 -15.68
C ARG A 483 -1.11 5.27 -14.20
N TRP A 484 -1.79 6.32 -13.75
CA TRP A 484 -2.34 6.40 -12.40
C TRP A 484 -3.38 5.29 -12.14
N ILE A 485 -4.32 5.06 -13.06
CA ILE A 485 -5.31 3.98 -12.90
C ILE A 485 -4.61 2.62 -12.84
N GLN A 486 -3.64 2.36 -13.73
CA GLN A 486 -2.88 1.12 -13.75
C GLN A 486 -2.11 0.88 -12.44
N PHE A 487 -1.50 1.92 -11.87
CA PHE A 487 -0.93 1.86 -10.52
C PHE A 487 -2.02 1.57 -9.47
N GLY A 488 -3.18 2.24 -9.57
CA GLY A 488 -4.33 2.04 -8.70
C GLY A 488 -4.86 0.59 -8.67
N VAL A 489 -4.84 -0.13 -9.79
CA VAL A 489 -5.23 -1.55 -9.86
C VAL A 489 -4.43 -2.38 -8.84
N TYR A 490 -3.15 -2.05 -8.71
CA TYR A 490 -2.18 -2.71 -7.86
C TYR A 490 -1.85 -1.94 -6.57
N SER A 491 -2.71 -0.99 -6.18
CA SER A 491 -2.66 -0.30 -4.88
C SER A 491 -3.60 -0.96 -3.88
N PRO A 492 -3.52 -0.67 -2.56
CA PRO A 492 -4.44 -1.26 -1.59
C PRO A 492 -5.89 -0.85 -1.87
N ILE A 493 -6.14 0.44 -2.11
CA ILE A 493 -7.45 1.00 -2.48
C ILE A 493 -7.33 1.78 -3.80
N LEU A 494 -8.28 1.62 -4.72
CA LEU A 494 -8.35 2.36 -5.98
C LEU A 494 -9.47 3.41 -5.91
N ARG A 495 -9.11 4.69 -5.74
CA ARG A 495 -10.04 5.82 -5.68
C ARG A 495 -9.73 6.87 -6.73
N LEU A 496 -10.64 7.06 -7.68
CA LEU A 496 -10.60 8.24 -8.53
C LEU A 496 -11.02 9.44 -7.69
N HIS A 497 -10.21 10.51 -7.71
CA HIS A 497 -10.49 11.76 -7.01
C HIS A 497 -9.72 12.93 -7.65
N SER A 498 -10.21 14.15 -7.45
CA SER A 498 -9.55 15.40 -7.81
C SER A 498 -10.21 16.59 -7.11
N ASN A 499 -9.56 17.74 -7.15
CA ASN A 499 -10.12 19.00 -6.70
C ASN A 499 -11.29 19.49 -7.59
N LYS A 500 -11.96 20.58 -7.14
CA LYS A 500 -13.05 21.28 -7.83
C LYS A 500 -12.56 22.16 -8.98
N ASN A 501 -11.86 21.54 -9.92
CA ASN A 501 -11.44 22.17 -11.18
C ASN A 501 -12.07 21.41 -12.37
N PRO A 502 -12.84 22.07 -13.26
CA PRO A 502 -13.43 21.41 -14.43
C PRO A 502 -12.39 20.73 -15.34
N TYR A 503 -11.14 21.19 -15.32
CA TYR A 503 -10.06 20.67 -16.16
C TYR A 503 -9.34 19.45 -15.57
N HIS A 504 -9.53 19.14 -14.28
CA HIS A 504 -9.13 17.87 -13.68
C HIS A 504 -10.30 16.89 -13.77
N SER A 505 -10.44 16.26 -14.93
CA SER A 505 -11.49 15.27 -15.17
C SER A 505 -11.00 13.87 -14.81
N ARG A 506 -11.87 13.08 -14.19
CA ARG A 506 -11.66 11.64 -13.95
C ARG A 506 -12.59 10.78 -14.79
N HIS A 507 -13.27 11.36 -15.78
CA HIS A 507 -14.22 10.69 -16.66
C HIS A 507 -13.51 10.06 -17.88
N PRO A 508 -13.37 8.73 -17.98
CA PRO A 508 -12.58 8.13 -19.05
C PRO A 508 -13.13 8.37 -20.47
N TRP A 509 -14.45 8.54 -20.63
CA TRP A 509 -15.10 8.79 -21.92
C TRP A 509 -14.92 10.20 -22.49
N MET A 510 -14.26 11.10 -21.75
CA MET A 510 -13.90 12.43 -22.25
C MET A 510 -12.62 12.41 -23.11
N TYR A 511 -11.92 11.28 -23.15
CA TYR A 511 -10.65 11.11 -23.87
C TYR A 511 -10.79 10.24 -25.12
N GLU A 512 -9.70 10.12 -25.88
CA GLU A 512 -9.62 9.29 -27.08
C GLU A 512 -9.86 7.79 -26.80
N ALA A 513 -10.22 7.03 -27.85
CA ALA A 513 -10.65 5.64 -27.72
C ALA A 513 -9.62 4.72 -27.07
N ASN A 514 -8.31 4.93 -27.32
CA ASN A 514 -7.24 4.17 -26.69
C ASN A 514 -7.15 4.43 -25.18
N ILE A 515 -7.33 5.68 -24.74
CA ILE A 515 -7.37 6.08 -23.33
C ILE A 515 -8.58 5.44 -22.65
N LEU A 516 -9.76 5.59 -23.25
CA LEU A 516 -11.01 5.01 -22.75
C LEU A 516 -10.88 3.49 -22.54
N GLN A 517 -10.37 2.77 -23.55
CA GLN A 517 -10.19 1.32 -23.49
C GLN A 517 -9.15 0.91 -22.44
N ALA A 518 -8.06 1.66 -22.29
CA ALA A 518 -7.03 1.37 -21.28
C ALA A 518 -7.60 1.55 -19.86
N CYS A 519 -8.34 2.62 -19.61
CA CYS A 519 -9.03 2.84 -18.33
C CYS A 519 -10.07 1.75 -18.05
N GLN A 520 -10.89 1.40 -19.05
CA GLN A 520 -11.91 0.36 -18.94
C GLN A 520 -11.29 -0.98 -18.50
N ARG A 521 -10.27 -1.45 -19.22
CA ARG A 521 -9.59 -2.72 -18.92
C ARG A 521 -8.96 -2.72 -17.53
N ALA A 522 -8.32 -1.61 -17.13
CA ALA A 522 -7.71 -1.50 -15.82
C ALA A 522 -8.74 -1.55 -14.69
N LEU A 523 -9.84 -0.80 -14.80
CA LEU A 523 -10.93 -0.80 -13.80
C LEU A 523 -11.63 -2.16 -13.71
N GLN A 524 -11.83 -2.86 -14.84
CA GLN A 524 -12.33 -4.24 -14.86
C GLN A 524 -11.36 -5.21 -14.20
N GLN A 525 -10.05 -5.08 -14.49
CA GLN A 525 -9.01 -5.91 -13.89
C GLN A 525 -8.96 -5.76 -12.36
N ARG A 526 -9.20 -4.55 -11.84
CA ARG A 526 -9.28 -4.33 -10.39
C ARG A 526 -10.39 -5.16 -9.73
N HIS A 527 -11.59 -5.20 -10.32
CA HIS A 527 -12.67 -6.04 -9.82
C HIS A 527 -12.40 -7.54 -9.99
N ALA A 528 -11.76 -7.93 -11.10
CA ALA A 528 -11.33 -9.31 -11.30
C ALA A 528 -10.37 -9.77 -10.18
N LEU A 529 -9.52 -8.89 -9.64
CA LEU A 529 -8.57 -9.22 -8.58
C LEU A 529 -9.20 -9.39 -7.18
N ILE A 530 -10.47 -9.05 -6.95
CA ILE A 530 -11.08 -9.05 -5.61
C ILE A 530 -10.85 -10.37 -4.83
N PRO A 531 -10.99 -11.58 -5.40
CA PRO A 531 -10.73 -12.83 -4.67
C PRO A 531 -9.29 -12.93 -4.13
N TYR A 532 -8.32 -12.51 -4.94
CA TYR A 532 -6.91 -12.44 -4.55
C TYR A 532 -6.69 -11.39 -3.45
N LEU A 533 -7.17 -10.16 -3.67
CA LEU A 533 -7.02 -9.05 -2.73
C LEU A 533 -7.65 -9.37 -1.37
N TYR A 534 -8.84 -9.98 -1.40
CA TYR A 534 -9.59 -10.30 -0.20
C TYR A 534 -8.89 -11.40 0.62
N SER A 535 -8.27 -12.37 -0.05
CA SER A 535 -7.40 -13.35 0.64
C SER A 535 -6.16 -12.69 1.25
N MET A 536 -5.63 -11.62 0.63
CA MET A 536 -4.52 -10.84 1.21
C MET A 536 -4.96 -9.95 2.38
N VAL A 537 -6.22 -9.48 2.43
CA VAL A 537 -6.80 -8.82 3.60
C VAL A 537 -6.83 -9.80 4.79
N TRP A 538 -7.26 -11.04 4.58
CA TRP A 538 -7.20 -12.09 5.60
C TRP A 538 -5.78 -12.38 6.08
N ARG A 539 -4.81 -12.43 5.17
CA ARG A 539 -3.38 -12.55 5.50
C ARG A 539 -2.91 -11.38 6.36
N ALA A 540 -3.26 -10.15 6.01
CA ALA A 540 -2.92 -8.96 6.77
C ALA A 540 -3.51 -8.98 8.19
N THR A 541 -4.78 -9.35 8.36
CA THR A 541 -5.40 -9.38 9.69
C THR A 541 -4.88 -10.50 10.57
N ARG A 542 -4.68 -11.71 10.01
CA ARG A 542 -4.28 -12.88 10.80
C ARG A 542 -2.78 -12.96 11.07
N GLN A 543 -1.97 -12.45 10.16
CA GLN A 543 -0.51 -12.62 10.19
C GLN A 543 0.22 -11.27 10.29
N CYS A 544 -0.47 -10.13 10.22
CA CYS A 544 0.14 -8.80 10.17
C CYS A 544 1.14 -8.67 8.99
N ILE A 545 0.81 -9.31 7.85
CA ILE A 545 1.62 -9.23 6.63
C ILE A 545 0.86 -8.45 5.55
N ALA A 546 1.45 -7.35 5.10
CA ALA A 546 0.82 -6.41 4.17
C ALA A 546 0.50 -7.03 2.80
N LEU A 547 -0.52 -6.47 2.13
CA LEU A 547 -0.73 -6.71 0.69
C LEU A 547 0.45 -6.17 -0.13
N ILE A 548 0.99 -4.99 0.22
CA ILE A 548 2.13 -4.40 -0.48
C ILE A 548 3.33 -4.41 0.45
N GLU A 549 4.40 -5.09 0.05
CA GLU A 549 5.65 -5.16 0.82
C GLU A 549 6.84 -4.66 -0.01
N PRO A 550 7.76 -3.90 0.58
CA PRO A 550 9.05 -3.62 -0.04
C PRO A 550 9.82 -4.91 -0.32
N MET A 551 10.63 -4.93 -1.38
CA MET A 551 11.36 -6.12 -1.82
C MET A 551 12.29 -6.68 -0.73
N TYR A 552 12.84 -5.82 0.12
CA TYR A 552 13.77 -6.18 1.20
C TYR A 552 13.15 -7.01 2.34
N TYR A 553 11.83 -7.17 2.40
CA TYR A 553 11.18 -8.06 3.38
C TYR A 553 11.52 -9.53 3.15
N THR A 554 11.58 -9.94 1.88
CA THR A 554 11.92 -11.32 1.50
C THR A 554 13.43 -11.51 1.37
N PHE A 555 14.17 -10.46 0.97
CA PHE A 555 15.61 -10.52 0.72
C PHE A 555 16.40 -9.48 1.54
N PRO A 556 16.35 -9.55 2.88
CA PRO A 556 16.94 -8.53 3.77
C PRO A 556 18.47 -8.41 3.66
N LYS A 557 19.15 -9.45 3.18
CA LYS A 557 20.61 -9.50 2.98
C LYS A 557 21.07 -9.19 1.54
N ASN A 558 20.14 -8.90 0.63
CA ASN A 558 20.47 -8.60 -0.77
C ASN A 558 20.28 -7.11 -1.03
N ASP A 559 21.36 -6.40 -1.38
CA ASP A 559 21.33 -4.96 -1.61
C ASP A 559 20.37 -4.55 -2.75
N ASN A 560 20.16 -5.42 -3.75
CA ASN A 560 19.25 -5.11 -4.87
C ASN A 560 17.81 -4.89 -4.40
N ALA A 561 17.40 -5.58 -3.33
CA ALA A 561 16.08 -5.43 -2.76
C ALA A 561 15.84 -4.05 -2.12
N TYR A 562 16.92 -3.27 -1.88
CA TYR A 562 16.86 -1.90 -1.37
C TYR A 562 17.01 -0.85 -2.48
N ALA A 563 17.40 -1.26 -3.69
CA ALA A 563 17.68 -0.38 -4.82
C ALA A 563 16.49 -0.19 -5.78
N CYS A 564 15.37 -0.87 -5.56
CA CYS A 564 14.22 -0.90 -6.48
C CYS A 564 12.95 -0.22 -5.91
N PRO A 565 12.96 1.11 -5.60
CA PRO A 565 11.81 1.79 -4.98
C PRO A 565 10.57 1.87 -5.89
N GLY A 566 10.73 1.65 -7.20
CA GLY A 566 9.63 1.65 -8.19
C GLY A 566 8.91 0.31 -8.35
N GLN A 567 9.25 -0.72 -7.56
CA GLN A 567 8.57 -2.02 -7.57
C GLN A 567 8.27 -2.49 -6.14
N TYR A 568 7.32 -3.42 -6.02
CA TYR A 568 6.94 -4.00 -4.75
C TYR A 568 6.38 -5.42 -4.92
N TRP A 569 6.37 -6.17 -3.83
CA TRP A 569 5.54 -7.36 -3.72
C TRP A 569 4.07 -6.96 -3.66
N PHE A 570 3.23 -7.62 -4.45
CA PHE A 570 1.79 -7.48 -4.43
C PHE A 570 1.14 -8.81 -4.03
N GLY A 571 0.81 -8.90 -2.76
CA GLY A 571 0.30 -10.08 -2.08
C GLY A 571 1.39 -11.13 -1.89
N SER A 572 1.03 -12.40 -2.08
CA SER A 572 1.96 -13.52 -1.87
C SER A 572 2.58 -14.05 -3.17
N GLN A 573 2.08 -13.61 -4.33
CA GLN A 573 2.32 -14.29 -5.62
C GLN A 573 3.00 -13.40 -6.67
N LEU A 574 2.90 -12.07 -6.56
CA LEU A 574 3.21 -11.14 -7.64
C LEU A 574 4.26 -10.08 -7.25
N ILE A 575 5.06 -9.66 -8.23
CA ILE A 575 5.85 -8.41 -8.20
C ILE A 575 5.24 -7.47 -9.23
N VAL A 576 5.04 -6.21 -8.84
CA VAL A 576 4.49 -5.16 -9.71
C VAL A 576 5.49 -4.02 -9.81
N ALA A 577 5.70 -3.51 -11.03
CA ALA A 577 6.56 -2.35 -11.31
C ALA A 577 5.84 -1.42 -12.31
N PRO A 578 4.94 -0.52 -11.85
CA PRO A 578 4.12 0.31 -12.74
C PRO A 578 4.99 1.22 -13.62
N PHE A 579 4.53 1.56 -14.83
CA PHE A 579 5.16 2.63 -15.61
C PHE A 579 4.81 3.99 -15.01
N VAL A 580 5.84 4.73 -14.58
CA VAL A 580 5.70 6.05 -13.95
C VAL A 580 6.37 7.16 -14.75
N GLU A 581 6.62 6.91 -16.03
CA GLU A 581 7.21 7.85 -16.98
C GLU A 581 6.42 7.87 -18.30
N ARG A 582 6.47 9.02 -18.97
CA ARG A 582 5.85 9.22 -20.29
C ARG A 582 6.37 8.21 -21.31
N THR A 583 5.54 7.92 -22.29
CA THR A 583 5.98 7.24 -23.51
C THR A 583 7.00 8.13 -24.24
N ASP A 584 8.19 7.61 -24.54
CA ASP A 584 9.17 8.35 -25.34
C ASP A 584 8.73 8.44 -26.80
N PHE A 585 8.83 9.62 -27.39
CA PHE A 585 8.33 9.90 -28.74
C PHE A 585 9.00 9.03 -29.81
N TYR A 586 10.32 8.83 -29.71
CA TYR A 586 11.07 8.11 -30.73
C TYR A 586 10.90 6.59 -30.64
N THR A 587 10.73 6.06 -29.44
CA THR A 587 10.56 4.61 -29.22
C THR A 587 9.10 4.18 -29.24
N GLY A 588 8.16 5.07 -28.91
CA GLY A 588 6.74 4.74 -28.74
C GLY A 588 6.45 3.89 -27.49
N HIS A 589 7.39 3.84 -26.53
CA HIS A 589 7.26 3.03 -25.30
C HIS A 589 7.62 3.83 -24.05
N SER A 590 6.97 3.49 -22.94
CA SER A 590 7.47 3.80 -21.58
C SER A 590 8.57 2.78 -21.23
N ARG A 591 9.49 3.18 -20.35
CA ARG A 591 10.58 2.32 -19.86
C ARG A 591 10.43 2.11 -18.35
N GLN A 592 10.61 0.88 -17.89
CA GLN A 592 10.67 0.54 -16.47
C GLN A 592 11.74 -0.51 -16.23
N VAL A 593 12.45 -0.43 -15.10
CA VAL A 593 13.50 -1.38 -14.73
C VAL A 593 13.06 -2.15 -13.49
N VAL A 594 13.16 -3.48 -13.56
CA VAL A 594 12.69 -4.39 -12.52
C VAL A 594 13.81 -5.34 -12.13
N TRP A 595 14.01 -5.52 -10.83
CA TRP A 595 14.83 -6.59 -10.29
C TRP A 595 13.96 -7.80 -9.99
N LEU A 596 14.27 -8.94 -10.59
CA LEU A 596 13.58 -10.19 -10.30
C LEU A 596 14.45 -11.05 -9.38
N PRO A 597 13.97 -11.41 -8.18
CA PRO A 597 14.77 -12.15 -7.22
C PRO A 597 15.22 -13.53 -7.71
N PRO A 598 16.20 -14.15 -7.04
CA PRO A 598 16.66 -15.49 -7.36
C PRO A 598 15.53 -16.53 -7.38
N SER A 599 15.52 -17.34 -8.44
CA SER A 599 14.61 -18.47 -8.63
C SER A 599 15.26 -19.50 -9.55
N GLU A 600 14.94 -20.79 -9.37
CA GLU A 600 15.46 -21.85 -10.26
C GLU A 600 14.77 -21.82 -11.64
N ALA A 601 13.45 -21.63 -11.64
CA ALA A 601 12.64 -21.44 -12.83
C ALA A 601 12.42 -19.94 -13.14
N PRO A 602 12.13 -19.55 -14.39
CA PRO A 602 11.93 -18.16 -14.74
C PRO A 602 10.60 -17.62 -14.17
N TRP A 603 10.66 -16.37 -13.72
CA TRP A 603 9.48 -15.54 -13.47
C TRP A 603 8.71 -15.35 -14.77
N ARG A 604 7.40 -15.06 -14.69
CA ARG A 604 6.61 -14.74 -15.89
C ARG A 604 5.79 -13.48 -15.75
N ASN A 605 5.77 -12.67 -16.80
CA ASN A 605 4.76 -11.61 -16.90
C ASN A 605 3.37 -12.26 -17.04
N ILE A 606 2.45 -11.96 -16.12
CA ILE A 606 1.17 -12.68 -16.06
C ILE A 606 0.25 -12.37 -17.24
N TYR A 607 0.46 -11.28 -17.96
CA TYR A 607 -0.35 -10.88 -19.11
C TYR A 607 0.26 -11.40 -20.42
N SER A 608 1.53 -11.13 -20.67
CA SER A 608 2.20 -11.54 -21.93
C SER A 608 2.69 -12.99 -21.90
N GLY A 609 2.76 -13.61 -20.72
CA GLY A 609 3.28 -14.96 -20.50
C GLY A 609 4.80 -15.09 -20.62
N GLU A 610 5.49 -14.01 -20.96
CA GLU A 610 6.92 -14.01 -21.21
C GLU A 610 7.72 -14.43 -19.97
N ALA A 611 8.75 -15.26 -20.17
CA ALA A 611 9.69 -15.72 -19.16
C ALA A 611 10.87 -14.75 -18.93
N PHE A 612 11.21 -14.54 -17.66
CA PHE A 612 12.34 -13.71 -17.22
C PHE A 612 13.17 -14.46 -16.17
N GLN A 613 14.48 -14.49 -16.36
CA GLN A 613 15.39 -15.15 -15.44
C GLN A 613 15.43 -14.43 -14.08
N GLY A 614 15.44 -15.17 -12.97
CA GLY A 614 15.63 -14.61 -11.64
C GLY A 614 17.10 -14.21 -11.37
N ASN A 615 17.32 -13.52 -10.25
CA ASN A 615 18.62 -12.98 -9.82
C ASN A 615 19.23 -11.98 -10.81
N GLN A 616 18.37 -11.19 -11.47
CA GLN A 616 18.76 -10.26 -12.53
C GLN A 616 17.87 -9.01 -12.59
N TRP A 617 18.47 -7.88 -13.00
CA TRP A 617 17.75 -6.70 -13.45
C TRP A 617 17.32 -6.84 -14.92
N HIS A 618 16.06 -6.52 -15.18
CA HIS A 618 15.45 -6.50 -16.50
C HIS A 618 14.94 -5.12 -16.83
N VAL A 619 15.11 -4.70 -18.08
CA VAL A 619 14.38 -3.55 -18.61
C VAL A 619 13.13 -4.01 -19.34
N ILE A 620 12.04 -3.29 -19.10
CA ILE A 620 10.75 -3.49 -19.73
C ILE A 620 10.41 -2.22 -20.51
N TYR A 621 10.19 -2.39 -21.81
CA TYR A 621 9.61 -1.36 -22.68
C TYR A 621 8.17 -1.75 -22.97
N GLY A 622 7.21 -0.90 -22.61
CA GLY A 622 5.79 -1.19 -22.74
C GLY A 622 4.99 -0.01 -23.30
N ARG A 623 3.89 -0.31 -23.97
CA ARG A 623 2.94 0.67 -24.50
C ARG A 623 1.93 1.05 -23.43
N LEU A 624 0.95 1.87 -23.79
CA LEU A 624 0.01 2.46 -22.85
C LEU A 624 -0.85 1.40 -22.14
N GLU A 625 -1.21 0.32 -22.82
CA GLU A 625 -2.00 -0.78 -22.26
C GLU A 625 -1.23 -1.71 -21.34
N ASP A 626 0.11 -1.65 -21.35
CA ASP A 626 0.97 -2.59 -20.63
C ASP A 626 1.25 -2.10 -19.20
N ILE A 627 1.25 -3.02 -18.25
CA ILE A 627 1.81 -2.82 -16.91
C ILE A 627 2.69 -4.03 -16.53
N PRO A 628 3.95 -3.83 -16.10
CA PRO A 628 4.83 -4.93 -15.68
C PRO A 628 4.32 -5.58 -14.39
N VAL A 629 3.85 -6.83 -14.50
CA VAL A 629 3.37 -7.65 -13.38
C VAL A 629 3.87 -9.07 -13.56
N PHE A 630 4.68 -9.53 -12.62
CA PHE A 630 5.39 -10.80 -12.69
C PHE A 630 4.91 -11.75 -11.61
N GLY A 631 4.52 -12.96 -11.99
CA GLY A 631 4.28 -14.04 -11.04
C GLY A 631 5.53 -14.88 -10.85
N MET A 632 5.79 -15.28 -9.61
CA MET A 632 6.85 -16.23 -9.29
C MET A 632 6.53 -17.62 -9.85
N PRO A 633 7.54 -18.46 -10.16
CA PRO A 633 7.31 -19.86 -10.45
C PRO A 633 6.44 -20.52 -9.37
N GLY A 634 5.42 -21.27 -9.78
CA GLY A 634 4.45 -21.88 -8.88
C GLY A 634 3.30 -20.97 -8.43
N ALA A 635 3.26 -19.71 -8.87
CA ALA A 635 2.24 -18.77 -8.45
C ALA A 635 0.82 -19.19 -8.89
N ILE A 636 -0.16 -19.00 -8.01
CA ILE A 636 -1.58 -19.25 -8.28
C ILE A 636 -2.39 -17.98 -7.94
N ILE A 637 -3.00 -17.36 -8.95
CA ILE A 637 -3.72 -16.09 -8.82
C ILE A 637 -5.20 -16.28 -9.17
N PRO A 638 -6.12 -16.27 -8.18
CA PRO A 638 -7.55 -16.31 -8.42
C PRO A 638 -8.11 -14.95 -8.86
N LEU A 639 -8.93 -14.98 -9.91
CA LEU A 639 -9.62 -13.84 -10.50
C LEU A 639 -11.12 -14.13 -10.61
N SER A 640 -11.96 -13.15 -10.28
CA SER A 640 -13.40 -13.19 -10.59
C SER A 640 -13.62 -13.00 -12.09
N ARG A 641 -14.58 -13.75 -12.63
CA ARG A 641 -15.10 -13.65 -14.01
C ARG A 641 -16.62 -13.49 -14.05
N ASP A 642 -17.19 -13.00 -12.95
CA ASP A 642 -18.61 -12.65 -12.90
C ASP A 642 -18.83 -11.32 -13.63
N GLU A 643 -19.06 -11.43 -14.94
CA GLU A 643 -19.60 -10.36 -15.77
C GLU A 643 -21.11 -10.62 -15.89
N GLU A 644 -21.97 -9.93 -15.14
CA GLU A 644 -23.41 -10.05 -15.33
C GLU A 644 -23.82 -9.27 -16.57
N ILE A 645 -23.90 -9.96 -17.71
CA ILE A 645 -24.51 -9.44 -18.94
C ILE A 645 -25.99 -9.83 -18.91
N ASP A 646 -26.77 -9.08 -18.14
CA ASP A 646 -28.20 -8.93 -18.45
C ASP A 646 -28.45 -7.44 -18.73
N VAL A 647 -29.01 -7.15 -19.90
CA VAL A 647 -29.02 -5.81 -20.51
C VAL A 647 -29.85 -4.81 -19.68
N ASP A 648 -30.74 -5.32 -18.83
CA ASP A 648 -31.66 -4.55 -17.99
C ASP A 648 -31.19 -4.39 -16.53
N SER A 649 -30.08 -5.03 -16.11
CA SER A 649 -29.59 -4.97 -14.73
C SER A 649 -28.08 -5.19 -14.60
N TYR A 650 -27.29 -4.47 -15.39
CA TYR A 650 -25.83 -4.54 -15.29
C TYR A 650 -25.35 -4.16 -13.88
N ARG A 651 -24.68 -5.10 -13.19
CA ARG A 651 -24.09 -4.89 -11.86
C ARG A 651 -22.60 -5.21 -11.87
N PHE A 652 -21.92 -4.68 -10.87
CA PHE A 652 -20.49 -4.89 -10.65
C PHE A 652 -20.26 -5.61 -9.33
N PRO A 653 -20.51 -6.93 -9.27
CA PRO A 653 -20.51 -7.64 -8.02
C PRO A 653 -19.13 -7.60 -7.37
N THR A 654 -19.13 -7.39 -6.06
CA THR A 654 -17.96 -7.61 -5.18
C THR A 654 -18.13 -8.87 -4.33
N ASP A 655 -19.24 -9.58 -4.48
CA ASP A 655 -19.59 -10.80 -3.74
C ASP A 655 -18.68 -11.99 -4.10
N ASN A 656 -18.87 -13.13 -3.42
CA ASN A 656 -18.13 -14.36 -3.74
C ASN A 656 -18.47 -14.83 -5.16
N PRO A 657 -17.46 -15.04 -6.03
CA PRO A 657 -17.71 -15.23 -7.44
C PRO A 657 -18.22 -16.62 -7.78
N ARG A 658 -19.19 -16.70 -8.69
CA ARG A 658 -19.65 -17.96 -9.31
C ARG A 658 -18.67 -18.44 -10.38
N LYS A 659 -18.00 -17.52 -11.08
CA LYS A 659 -17.00 -17.82 -12.11
C LYS A 659 -15.62 -17.38 -11.64
N LEU A 660 -14.69 -18.32 -11.56
CA LEU A 660 -13.29 -18.06 -11.19
C LEU A 660 -12.33 -18.43 -12.32
N GLU A 661 -11.33 -17.59 -12.53
CA GLU A 661 -10.14 -17.94 -13.29
C GLU A 661 -8.93 -18.05 -12.34
N LEU A 662 -8.15 -19.13 -12.47
CA LEU A 662 -6.84 -19.25 -11.84
C LEU A 662 -5.76 -19.02 -12.90
N ILE A 663 -4.92 -18.00 -12.73
CA ILE A 663 -3.66 -17.89 -13.48
C ILE A 663 -2.59 -18.66 -12.72
N VAL A 664 -2.01 -19.67 -13.34
CA VAL A 664 -0.98 -20.54 -12.76
C VAL A 664 0.33 -20.32 -13.48
N VAL A 665 1.38 -19.91 -12.77
CA VAL A 665 2.71 -19.68 -13.35
C VAL A 665 3.53 -20.97 -13.27
N GLY A 666 3.91 -21.50 -14.42
CA GLY A 666 4.68 -22.74 -14.48
C GLY A 666 6.14 -22.60 -14.07
N GLY A 667 6.70 -23.69 -13.54
CA GLY A 667 8.12 -23.82 -13.27
C GLY A 667 8.47 -24.36 -11.88
N ASP A 668 7.55 -24.32 -10.92
CA ASP A 668 7.76 -24.82 -9.56
C ASP A 668 6.44 -25.25 -8.91
N CYS A 669 6.51 -25.97 -7.81
CA CYS A 669 5.37 -26.26 -6.95
C CYS A 669 4.86 -24.98 -6.29
N GLY A 670 3.59 -24.96 -5.91
CA GLY A 670 3.02 -23.79 -5.25
C GLY A 670 1.70 -24.10 -4.58
N SER A 671 1.25 -23.14 -3.77
CA SER A 671 -0.02 -23.25 -3.06
C SER A 671 -0.62 -21.88 -2.82
N PHE A 672 -1.94 -21.82 -2.77
CA PHE A 672 -2.67 -20.61 -2.41
C PHE A 672 -3.93 -20.99 -1.62
N GLN A 673 -4.30 -20.18 -0.64
CA GLN A 673 -5.56 -20.33 0.10
C GLN A 673 -6.50 -19.21 -0.30
N LEU A 674 -7.63 -19.56 -0.91
CA LEU A 674 -8.72 -18.62 -1.17
C LEU A 674 -9.59 -18.50 0.08
N TRP A 675 -9.65 -17.29 0.64
CA TRP A 675 -10.46 -16.96 1.81
C TRP A 675 -11.73 -16.23 1.39
N GLU A 676 -12.88 -16.69 1.88
CA GLU A 676 -14.20 -16.17 1.51
C GLU A 676 -15.11 -16.12 2.74
N ASP A 677 -15.91 -15.08 2.86
CA ASP A 677 -16.92 -14.89 3.91
C ASP A 677 -18.09 -14.06 3.34
N ASP A 678 -18.90 -13.40 4.15
CA ASP A 678 -19.95 -12.48 3.67
C ASP A 678 -19.46 -11.08 3.29
N GLY A 679 -18.20 -10.75 3.61
CA GLY A 679 -17.55 -9.47 3.36
C GLY A 679 -18.11 -8.29 4.17
N ARG A 680 -18.98 -8.53 5.16
CA ARG A 680 -19.78 -7.49 5.85
C ARG A 680 -19.71 -7.56 7.37
N VAL A 681 -19.84 -8.76 7.95
CA VAL A 681 -19.84 -8.99 9.40
C VAL A 681 -18.50 -9.62 9.79
N GLU A 682 -17.97 -9.30 10.97
CA GLU A 682 -16.74 -9.94 11.44
C GLU A 682 -16.98 -11.46 11.59
N PRO A 683 -16.27 -12.30 10.83
CA PRO A 683 -16.44 -13.74 10.88
C PRO A 683 -15.69 -14.32 12.08
N SER A 684 -16.06 -15.54 12.48
CA SER A 684 -15.37 -16.25 13.56
C SER A 684 -15.00 -17.65 13.12
N LEU A 685 -13.73 -18.00 13.29
CA LEU A 685 -13.25 -19.36 12.99
C LEU A 685 -13.95 -20.43 13.87
N GLU A 686 -14.44 -20.04 15.05
CA GLU A 686 -15.13 -20.95 15.97
C GLU A 686 -16.65 -21.00 15.72
N SER A 687 -17.28 -19.87 15.39
CA SER A 687 -18.74 -19.77 15.27
C SER A 687 -19.27 -19.67 13.82
N GLY A 688 -18.41 -19.72 12.81
CA GLY A 688 -18.80 -19.78 11.38
C GLY A 688 -18.69 -18.45 10.63
N GLY A 689 -19.24 -18.41 9.41
CA GLY A 689 -19.21 -17.23 8.54
C GLY A 689 -17.96 -17.10 7.65
N VAL A 690 -17.10 -18.11 7.57
CA VAL A 690 -15.91 -18.11 6.71
C VAL A 690 -15.68 -19.48 6.06
N CYS A 691 -15.20 -19.44 4.83
CA CYS A 691 -14.78 -20.57 4.00
C CYS A 691 -13.33 -20.42 3.55
N ILE A 692 -12.67 -21.56 3.37
CA ILE A 692 -11.32 -21.66 2.83
C ILE A 692 -11.32 -22.71 1.72
N THR A 693 -10.67 -22.38 0.60
CA THR A 693 -10.39 -23.33 -0.48
C THR A 693 -8.89 -23.40 -0.70
N ASP A 694 -8.32 -24.59 -0.53
CA ASP A 694 -6.89 -24.81 -0.76
C ASP A 694 -6.62 -25.15 -2.23
N PHE A 695 -5.65 -24.44 -2.81
CA PHE A 695 -5.11 -24.73 -4.13
C PHE A 695 -3.70 -25.27 -3.98
N GLN A 696 -3.41 -26.39 -4.64
CA GLN A 696 -2.12 -27.06 -4.59
C GLN A 696 -1.64 -27.36 -6.01
N LEU A 697 -0.46 -26.87 -6.35
CA LEU A 697 0.23 -27.14 -7.61
C LEU A 697 1.46 -28.00 -7.32
N LYS A 698 1.49 -29.20 -7.90
CA LYS A 698 2.70 -30.01 -7.99
C LYS A 698 3.23 -29.91 -9.40
N TRP A 699 4.49 -29.49 -9.51
CA TRP A 699 5.15 -29.29 -10.79
C TRP A 699 6.35 -30.22 -10.92
N GLU A 700 6.23 -31.20 -11.81
CA GLU A 700 7.31 -32.10 -12.18
C GLU A 700 7.60 -31.96 -13.68
N LYS A 701 8.78 -32.40 -14.09
CA LYS A 701 9.27 -32.26 -15.47
C LYS A 701 8.30 -32.81 -16.52
N HIS A 702 7.64 -33.93 -16.24
CA HIS A 702 6.78 -34.65 -17.18
C HIS A 702 5.30 -34.63 -16.79
N ARG A 703 4.98 -34.09 -15.61
CA ARG A 703 3.65 -34.14 -15.02
C ARG A 703 3.40 -32.92 -14.16
N VAL A 704 2.31 -32.21 -14.44
CA VAL A 704 1.82 -31.10 -13.61
C VAL A 704 0.46 -31.49 -13.07
N GLU A 705 0.27 -31.30 -11.78
CA GLU A 705 -0.98 -31.63 -11.09
C GLU A 705 -1.47 -30.41 -10.31
N MET A 706 -2.59 -29.85 -10.74
CA MET A 706 -3.30 -28.78 -10.05
C MET A 706 -4.51 -29.37 -9.33
N THR A 707 -4.57 -29.18 -8.02
CA THR A 707 -5.69 -29.60 -7.18
C THR A 707 -6.35 -28.38 -6.56
N ILE A 708 -7.66 -28.31 -6.72
CA ILE A 708 -8.54 -27.39 -6.02
C ILE A 708 -9.35 -28.26 -5.06
N ASP A 709 -9.09 -28.11 -3.76
CA ASP A 709 -9.81 -28.86 -2.75
C ASP A 709 -11.26 -28.37 -2.64
N LYS A 710 -12.14 -29.23 -2.15
CA LYS A 710 -13.49 -28.85 -1.75
C LYS A 710 -13.42 -27.72 -0.72
N VAL A 711 -14.39 -26.82 -0.77
CA VAL A 711 -14.50 -25.71 0.16
C VAL A 711 -14.71 -26.24 1.58
N GLN A 712 -13.95 -25.70 2.53
CA GLN A 712 -14.02 -26.02 3.95
C GLN A 712 -14.59 -24.83 4.73
N GLY A 713 -15.34 -25.08 5.79
CA GLY A 713 -15.96 -24.03 6.61
C GLY A 713 -17.47 -23.86 6.35
N ASP A 714 -17.95 -22.63 6.46
CA ASP A 714 -19.38 -22.29 6.35
C ASP A 714 -19.82 -22.10 4.90
N LEU A 715 -20.29 -23.18 4.27
CA LEU A 715 -20.71 -23.19 2.86
C LEU A 715 -21.88 -22.23 2.53
N SER A 716 -22.54 -21.63 3.53
CA SER A 716 -23.64 -20.68 3.29
C SER A 716 -23.16 -19.35 2.67
N VAL A 717 -21.87 -19.01 2.84
CA VAL A 717 -21.30 -17.75 2.34
C VAL A 717 -20.87 -17.81 0.88
N VAL A 718 -20.72 -19.01 0.30
CA VAL A 718 -20.24 -19.22 -1.09
C VAL A 718 -21.35 -19.78 -1.99
N PRO A 719 -21.27 -19.61 -3.33
CA PRO A 719 -22.19 -20.27 -4.23
C PRO A 719 -22.07 -21.80 -4.14
N LYS A 720 -23.18 -22.52 -4.37
CA LYS A 720 -23.20 -24.00 -4.29
C LYS A 720 -22.36 -24.69 -5.38
N GLN A 721 -22.16 -24.02 -6.51
CA GLN A 721 -21.41 -24.51 -7.67
C GLN A 721 -20.62 -23.37 -8.28
N ARG A 722 -19.51 -23.69 -8.95
CA ARG A 722 -18.68 -22.71 -9.67
C ARG A 722 -18.29 -23.17 -11.06
N ASP A 723 -18.12 -22.18 -11.92
CA ASP A 723 -17.39 -22.34 -13.18
C ASP A 723 -15.92 -21.99 -12.94
N TRP A 724 -15.03 -22.80 -13.48
CA TRP A 724 -13.59 -22.65 -13.33
C TRP A 724 -12.93 -22.52 -14.69
N LYS A 725 -12.02 -21.55 -14.82
CA LYS A 725 -11.02 -21.50 -15.88
C LYS A 725 -9.64 -21.57 -15.25
N ILE A 726 -8.80 -22.50 -15.67
CA ILE A 726 -7.42 -22.60 -15.18
C ILE A 726 -6.48 -22.33 -16.35
N THR A 727 -5.72 -21.24 -16.26
CA THR A 727 -4.79 -20.76 -17.29
C THR A 727 -3.37 -21.00 -16.81
N PHE A 728 -2.69 -21.99 -17.38
CA PHE A 728 -1.30 -22.30 -17.10
C PHE A 728 -0.37 -21.54 -18.05
N LEU A 729 0.55 -20.75 -17.50
CA LEU A 729 1.60 -20.04 -18.25
C LEU A 729 2.87 -20.89 -18.28
N GLY A 730 3.55 -20.92 -19.43
CA GLY A 730 4.79 -21.66 -19.62
C GLY A 730 4.60 -23.17 -19.77
N VAL A 731 3.44 -23.62 -20.22
CA VAL A 731 3.15 -25.03 -20.51
C VAL A 731 3.22 -25.30 -22.01
N ALA A 732 3.80 -26.44 -22.39
CA ALA A 732 3.89 -26.85 -23.78
C ALA A 732 2.49 -27.02 -24.43
N PRO A 733 2.30 -26.58 -25.68
CA PRO A 733 0.98 -26.58 -26.32
C PRO A 733 0.43 -28.01 -26.55
N HIS A 734 1.30 -29.02 -26.60
CA HIS A 734 0.96 -30.40 -26.93
C HIS A 734 0.70 -31.31 -25.71
N VAL A 735 0.73 -30.77 -24.49
CA VAL A 735 0.45 -31.58 -23.28
C VAL A 735 -0.93 -32.23 -23.35
N GLN A 736 -1.01 -33.47 -22.88
CA GLN A 736 -2.26 -34.18 -22.67
C GLN A 736 -2.91 -33.69 -21.38
N VAL A 737 -4.22 -33.51 -21.40
CA VAL A 737 -4.99 -32.96 -20.28
C VAL A 737 -6.02 -33.98 -19.84
N THR A 738 -5.99 -34.33 -18.55
CA THR A 738 -7.04 -35.13 -17.91
C THR A 738 -7.52 -34.39 -16.68
N ALA A 739 -8.83 -34.35 -16.45
CA ALA A 739 -9.41 -33.67 -15.30
C ALA A 739 -10.46 -34.53 -14.60
N TYR A 740 -10.59 -34.35 -13.28
CA TYR A 740 -11.45 -35.15 -12.42
C TYR A 740 -12.24 -34.26 -11.46
N SER A 741 -13.52 -34.56 -11.26
CA SER A 741 -14.32 -34.06 -10.14
C SER A 741 -14.63 -35.22 -9.19
N ASN A 742 -14.06 -35.17 -7.99
CA ASN A 742 -14.19 -36.22 -6.97
C ASN A 742 -13.92 -37.64 -7.53
N GLY A 743 -12.90 -37.76 -8.39
CA GLY A 743 -12.49 -39.02 -9.04
C GLY A 743 -13.20 -39.36 -10.35
N SER A 744 -14.30 -38.67 -10.70
CA SER A 744 -14.99 -38.85 -11.99
C SER A 744 -14.36 -38.00 -13.08
N ILE A 745 -14.07 -38.57 -14.26
CA ILE A 745 -13.48 -37.85 -15.40
C ILE A 745 -14.44 -36.75 -15.90
N LEU A 746 -13.89 -35.57 -16.15
CA LEU A 746 -14.61 -34.43 -16.73
C LEU A 746 -14.31 -34.27 -18.22
N SER A 747 -15.28 -33.76 -18.98
CA SER A 747 -15.01 -33.19 -20.30
C SER A 747 -14.24 -31.88 -20.16
N THR A 748 -13.16 -31.71 -20.92
CA THR A 748 -12.32 -30.51 -20.86
C THR A 748 -12.36 -29.73 -22.17
N VAL A 749 -12.51 -28.41 -22.10
CA VAL A 749 -12.26 -27.51 -23.23
C VAL A 749 -10.88 -26.91 -23.06
N LYS A 750 -9.92 -27.33 -23.91
CA LYS A 750 -8.55 -26.81 -23.94
C LYS A 750 -8.42 -25.71 -25.00
N GLN A 751 -7.92 -24.55 -24.59
CA GLN A 751 -7.53 -23.46 -25.50
C GLN A 751 -6.03 -23.22 -25.38
N VAL A 752 -5.34 -23.04 -26.51
CA VAL A 752 -3.90 -22.77 -26.57
C VAL A 752 -3.71 -21.35 -27.08
N ASP A 753 -2.89 -20.57 -26.38
CA ASP A 753 -2.40 -19.26 -26.81
C ASP A 753 -0.88 -19.32 -26.93
N GLU A 754 -0.38 -19.50 -28.15
CA GLU A 754 1.05 -19.61 -28.42
C GLU A 754 1.81 -18.29 -28.22
N GLN A 755 1.13 -17.15 -28.35
CA GLN A 755 1.76 -15.85 -28.12
C GLN A 755 1.93 -15.60 -26.63
N ARG A 756 0.97 -16.00 -25.80
CA ARG A 756 1.04 -15.95 -24.34
C ARG A 756 1.74 -17.15 -23.71
N GLU A 757 2.21 -18.11 -24.51
CA GLU A 757 2.80 -19.37 -24.00
C GLU A 757 1.90 -20.06 -22.95
N SER A 758 0.60 -20.13 -23.22
CA SER A 758 -0.37 -20.58 -22.22
C SER A 758 -1.39 -21.58 -22.74
N ILE A 759 -1.91 -22.38 -21.82
CA ILE A 759 -3.09 -23.22 -22.04
C ILE A 759 -4.17 -22.86 -21.03
N SER A 760 -5.43 -22.77 -21.47
CA SER A 760 -6.59 -22.56 -20.61
C SER A 760 -7.50 -23.78 -20.65
N ILE A 761 -8.00 -24.19 -19.48
CA ILE A 761 -8.91 -25.32 -19.33
C ILE A 761 -10.15 -24.85 -18.57
N SER A 762 -11.33 -25.03 -19.15
CA SER A 762 -12.59 -24.58 -18.56
C SER A 762 -13.48 -25.73 -18.08
N PHE A 763 -14.19 -25.49 -16.98
CA PHE A 763 -15.14 -26.38 -16.32
C PHE A 763 -16.37 -25.58 -15.91
N GLU A 764 -17.55 -26.19 -16.00
CA GLU A 764 -18.81 -25.55 -15.65
C GLU A 764 -19.50 -26.29 -14.50
N SER A 765 -20.20 -25.55 -13.64
CA SER A 765 -21.11 -26.07 -12.62
C SER A 765 -20.49 -27.11 -11.67
N ILE A 766 -19.23 -26.94 -11.29
CA ILE A 766 -18.54 -27.84 -10.35
C ILE A 766 -19.05 -27.58 -8.93
N PRO A 767 -19.59 -28.58 -8.21
CA PRO A 767 -20.01 -28.41 -6.83
C PRO A 767 -18.85 -28.02 -5.93
N VAL A 768 -19.06 -27.03 -5.06
CA VAL A 768 -18.02 -26.58 -4.10
C VAL A 768 -17.63 -27.65 -3.08
N THR A 769 -18.43 -28.71 -2.95
CA THR A 769 -18.16 -29.87 -2.10
C THR A 769 -17.26 -30.92 -2.76
N HIS A 770 -16.87 -30.73 -4.03
CA HIS A 770 -16.01 -31.65 -4.76
C HIS A 770 -14.58 -31.12 -4.84
N ASN A 771 -13.61 -32.04 -4.83
CA ASN A 771 -12.25 -31.72 -5.26
C ASN A 771 -12.21 -31.70 -6.81
N LEU A 772 -11.56 -30.71 -7.38
CA LEU A 772 -11.25 -30.63 -8.82
C LEU A 772 -9.75 -30.85 -9.00
N GLN A 773 -9.38 -31.83 -9.82
CA GLN A 773 -8.00 -32.14 -10.13
C GLN A 773 -7.78 -32.02 -11.64
N VAL A 774 -6.70 -31.36 -12.04
CA VAL A 774 -6.27 -31.22 -13.44
C VAL A 774 -4.84 -31.71 -13.56
N VAL A 775 -4.64 -32.69 -14.44
CA VAL A 775 -3.35 -33.34 -14.69
C VAL A 775 -2.91 -33.03 -16.13
N LEU A 776 -1.71 -32.48 -16.28
CA LEU A 776 -1.05 -32.20 -17.55
C LEU A 776 0.14 -33.14 -17.69
N GLU A 777 0.22 -33.87 -18.79
CA GLU A 777 1.29 -34.85 -19.03
C GLU A 777 1.94 -34.65 -20.40
N ASP A 778 3.27 -34.76 -20.42
CA ASP A 778 4.06 -34.73 -21.64
C ASP A 778 5.28 -35.66 -21.56
N SER A 779 5.50 -36.42 -22.64
CA SER A 779 6.63 -37.35 -22.73
C SER A 779 8.00 -36.67 -22.74
N ALA A 780 8.11 -35.42 -23.20
CA ALA A 780 9.35 -34.67 -23.32
C ALA A 780 9.54 -33.71 -22.13
N ALA A 781 8.67 -32.71 -22.00
CA ALA A 781 8.63 -31.80 -20.86
C ALA A 781 7.31 -31.02 -20.87
N THR A 782 6.76 -30.76 -19.68
CA THR A 782 5.58 -29.92 -19.52
C THR A 782 5.90 -28.44 -19.68
N THR A 783 7.13 -28.02 -19.35
CA THR A 783 7.58 -26.63 -19.42
C THR A 783 7.90 -26.17 -20.84
N TRP A 784 7.48 -24.95 -21.20
CA TRP A 784 7.81 -24.30 -22.46
C TRP A 784 8.43 -22.92 -22.23
N ILE A 785 9.65 -22.70 -22.74
CA ILE A 785 10.38 -21.42 -22.68
C ILE A 785 10.86 -21.09 -24.09
N ARG A 786 10.63 -19.84 -24.53
CA ARG A 786 11.09 -19.30 -25.81
C ARG A 786 11.96 -18.07 -25.59
N ASP A 787 13.09 -17.98 -26.30
CA ASP A 787 13.82 -16.71 -26.40
C ASP A 787 13.03 -15.73 -27.26
N ARG A 788 12.63 -14.59 -26.66
CA ARG A 788 11.84 -13.53 -27.32
C ARG A 788 12.69 -12.33 -27.75
N THR A 789 14.03 -12.41 -27.69
CA THR A 789 14.90 -11.25 -27.96
C THR A 789 14.66 -10.64 -29.33
N ASP A 790 14.62 -11.44 -30.40
CA ASP A 790 14.37 -10.93 -31.76
C ASP A 790 12.94 -10.39 -31.91
N GLU A 791 11.96 -11.03 -31.27
CA GLU A 791 10.57 -10.57 -31.25
C GLU A 791 10.46 -9.18 -30.60
N LYS A 792 11.10 -8.98 -29.45
CA LYS A 792 11.14 -7.70 -28.75
C LYS A 792 11.77 -6.61 -29.58
N ILE A 793 12.93 -6.88 -30.18
CA ILE A 793 13.62 -5.89 -31.01
C ILE A 793 12.76 -5.53 -32.22
N ARG A 794 12.10 -6.50 -32.87
CA ARG A 794 11.17 -6.23 -33.97
C ARG A 794 9.94 -5.44 -33.53
N GLN A 795 9.38 -5.74 -32.35
CA GLN A 795 8.29 -4.95 -31.78
C GLN A 795 8.70 -3.50 -31.52
N LEU A 796 9.90 -3.28 -30.96
CA LEU A 796 10.47 -1.93 -30.83
C LEU A 796 10.59 -1.25 -32.20
N LEU A 797 11.27 -1.89 -33.16
CA LEU A 797 11.48 -1.33 -34.50
C LEU A 797 10.16 -0.99 -35.20
N PHE A 798 9.12 -1.81 -35.02
CA PHE A 798 7.80 -1.55 -35.59
C PHE A 798 7.28 -0.19 -35.13
N TRP A 799 7.34 0.11 -33.84
CA TRP A 799 6.83 1.35 -33.25
C TRP A 799 7.80 2.53 -33.29
N PHE A 800 9.09 2.30 -33.55
CA PHE A 800 10.07 3.38 -33.61
C PHE A 800 9.67 4.45 -34.63
N HIS A 801 9.72 5.72 -34.23
CA HIS A 801 9.64 6.84 -35.16
C HIS A 801 10.99 6.96 -35.89
N LEU A 802 11.14 6.17 -36.95
CA LEU A 802 12.39 5.97 -37.69
C LEU A 802 12.10 5.66 -39.17
N ASN A 803 13.04 6.01 -40.05
CA ASN A 803 12.97 5.68 -41.47
C ASN A 803 12.85 4.15 -41.66
N THR A 804 11.95 3.72 -42.54
CA THR A 804 11.64 2.30 -42.77
C THR A 804 12.82 1.50 -43.32
N VAL A 805 13.65 2.12 -44.18
CA VAL A 805 14.87 1.48 -44.71
C VAL A 805 15.87 1.23 -43.58
N VAL A 806 15.98 2.15 -42.62
CA VAL A 806 16.85 1.96 -41.45
C VAL A 806 16.32 0.84 -40.55
N LYS A 807 15.00 0.77 -40.32
CA LYS A 807 14.39 -0.35 -39.58
C LYS A 807 14.72 -1.69 -40.24
N GLU A 808 14.56 -1.78 -41.56
CA GLU A 808 14.87 -2.97 -42.35
C GLU A 808 16.37 -3.33 -42.27
N LYS A 809 17.27 -2.35 -42.37
CA LYS A 809 18.72 -2.57 -42.19
C LYS A 809 19.05 -3.16 -40.82
N ILE A 810 18.44 -2.63 -39.74
CA ILE A 810 18.65 -3.15 -38.38
C ILE A 810 18.08 -4.56 -38.24
N ASP A 811 16.86 -4.81 -38.73
CA ASP A 811 16.21 -6.13 -38.65
C ASP A 811 17.02 -7.21 -39.41
N ASN A 812 17.48 -6.89 -40.63
CA ASN A 812 18.33 -7.77 -41.42
C ASN A 812 19.70 -8.02 -40.77
N ALA A 813 20.16 -7.10 -39.92
CA ALA A 813 21.46 -7.19 -39.25
C ALA A 813 21.38 -7.72 -37.80
N LEU A 814 20.22 -8.18 -37.30
CA LEU A 814 20.08 -8.57 -35.88
C LEU A 814 21.08 -9.64 -35.44
N SER A 815 21.32 -10.66 -36.27
CA SER A 815 22.29 -11.73 -35.95
C SER A 815 23.73 -11.20 -35.83
N THR A 816 24.08 -10.18 -36.61
CA THR A 816 25.35 -9.46 -36.52
C THR A 816 25.37 -8.56 -35.29
N LEU A 817 24.32 -7.77 -35.06
CA LEU A 817 24.22 -6.83 -33.95
C LEU A 817 24.23 -7.50 -32.58
N LYS A 818 23.71 -8.72 -32.45
CA LYS A 818 23.82 -9.53 -31.23
C LYS A 818 25.28 -9.87 -30.88
N LYS A 819 26.17 -9.97 -31.88
CA LYS A 819 27.60 -10.26 -31.69
C LYS A 819 28.45 -8.99 -31.65
N GLU A 820 28.07 -8.00 -32.45
CA GLU A 820 28.79 -6.74 -32.66
C GLU A 820 27.87 -5.51 -32.41
N PRO A 821 27.35 -5.28 -31.19
CA PRO A 821 26.45 -4.17 -30.90
C PRO A 821 27.05 -2.79 -31.20
N HIS A 822 28.38 -2.67 -31.20
CA HIS A 822 29.11 -1.44 -31.51
C HIS A 822 28.86 -0.94 -32.95
N ARG A 823 28.42 -1.81 -33.86
CA ARG A 823 28.09 -1.48 -35.25
C ARG A 823 26.70 -0.89 -35.44
N LEU A 824 25.93 -0.71 -34.35
CA LEU A 824 24.58 -0.17 -34.42
C LEU A 824 24.52 1.18 -35.15
N ASN A 825 25.46 2.08 -34.85
CA ASN A 825 25.53 3.40 -35.51
C ASN A 825 25.91 3.31 -36.99
N GLU A 826 26.79 2.38 -37.36
CA GLU A 826 27.18 2.12 -38.76
C GLU A 826 25.97 1.61 -39.56
N ILE A 827 25.31 0.58 -39.05
CA ILE A 827 24.14 -0.06 -39.69
C ILE A 827 22.96 0.92 -39.78
N SER A 828 22.76 1.72 -38.73
CA SER A 828 21.67 2.70 -38.70
C SER A 828 22.00 4.01 -39.42
N GLU A 829 23.20 4.16 -39.99
CA GLU A 829 23.68 5.41 -40.60
C GLU A 829 23.50 6.63 -39.68
N HIS A 830 23.73 6.43 -38.37
CA HIS A 830 23.53 7.43 -37.32
C HIS A 830 22.12 8.04 -37.22
N MET A 831 21.11 7.39 -37.80
CA MET A 831 19.72 7.91 -37.81
C MET A 831 18.91 7.61 -36.55
N LEU A 832 19.43 6.79 -35.62
CA LEU A 832 18.75 6.49 -34.35
C LEU A 832 18.87 7.66 -33.37
N SER A 833 17.78 7.97 -32.66
CA SER A 833 17.84 8.79 -31.46
C SER A 833 18.59 8.06 -30.33
N ASP A 834 19.02 8.79 -29.30
CA ASP A 834 19.68 8.16 -28.15
C ASP A 834 18.75 7.23 -27.37
N SER A 835 17.45 7.54 -27.30
CA SER A 835 16.45 6.65 -26.67
C SER A 835 16.27 5.34 -27.45
N GLN A 836 16.27 5.41 -28.79
CA GLN A 836 16.20 4.23 -29.67
C GLN A 836 17.48 3.40 -29.59
N LYS A 837 18.67 4.04 -29.61
CA LYS A 837 19.95 3.34 -29.39
C LYS A 837 19.93 2.63 -28.04
N ARG A 838 19.52 3.31 -26.97
CA ARG A 838 19.46 2.74 -25.63
C ARG A 838 18.55 1.51 -25.60
N ALA A 839 17.33 1.60 -26.12
CA ALA A 839 16.39 0.49 -26.12
C ALA A 839 16.92 -0.74 -26.88
N LEU A 840 17.55 -0.53 -28.04
CA LEU A 840 18.17 -1.62 -28.79
C LEU A 840 19.38 -2.21 -28.06
N LEU A 841 20.28 -1.38 -27.53
CA LEU A 841 21.47 -1.84 -26.82
C LEU A 841 21.13 -2.60 -25.54
N GLU A 842 20.14 -2.14 -24.77
CA GLU A 842 19.73 -2.80 -23.53
C GLU A 842 19.16 -4.21 -23.79
N TYR A 843 18.43 -4.43 -24.90
CA TYR A 843 17.99 -5.78 -25.28
C TYR A 843 19.07 -6.60 -26.00
N LEU A 844 19.91 -6.00 -26.84
CA LEU A 844 20.98 -6.71 -27.54
C LEU A 844 22.06 -7.21 -26.59
N THR A 845 22.30 -6.50 -25.50
CA THR A 845 23.43 -6.77 -24.60
C THR A 845 23.04 -7.16 -23.20
N CYS A 846 21.75 -7.05 -22.84
CA CYS A 846 21.25 -7.30 -21.49
C CYS A 846 22.05 -6.55 -20.42
N CYS A 847 22.47 -5.33 -20.77
CA CYS A 847 23.18 -4.39 -19.92
C CYS A 847 22.42 -3.09 -19.88
N GLY A 848 22.46 -2.42 -18.73
CA GLY A 848 21.77 -1.16 -18.60
C GLY A 848 22.20 -0.38 -17.38
N CYS A 849 21.58 0.79 -17.26
CA CYS A 849 21.68 1.59 -16.05
C CYS A 849 20.36 2.30 -15.76
N HIS A 850 20.13 2.65 -14.49
CA HIS A 850 18.91 3.31 -14.04
C HIS A 850 19.12 4.05 -12.71
N CYS A 851 18.30 5.07 -12.46
CA CYS A 851 18.18 5.73 -11.16
C CYS A 851 16.72 6.16 -10.99
N ALA A 852 16.11 5.75 -9.87
CA ALA A 852 14.71 6.03 -9.56
C ALA A 852 14.56 7.25 -8.63
N TRP A 853 15.30 8.33 -8.90
CA TRP A 853 15.35 9.53 -8.05
C TRP A 853 13.98 10.16 -7.76
N ASN A 854 13.06 10.16 -8.74
CA ASN A 854 11.72 10.70 -8.55
C ASN A 854 10.85 9.83 -7.61
N ALA A 855 11.24 8.58 -7.38
CA ALA A 855 10.56 7.67 -6.46
C ALA A 855 11.07 7.78 -5.02
N ARG A 856 12.33 8.19 -4.80
CA ARG A 856 12.92 8.34 -3.47
C ARG A 856 14.10 9.32 -3.49
N PRO A 857 14.20 10.23 -2.51
CA PRO A 857 15.42 11.01 -2.32
C PRO A 857 16.64 10.10 -2.14
N ASN A 858 17.74 10.42 -2.83
CA ASN A 858 19.01 9.68 -2.81
C ASN A 858 18.87 8.21 -3.26
N ALA A 859 17.95 7.91 -4.17
CA ALA A 859 17.87 6.59 -4.80
C ALA A 859 19.25 6.20 -5.39
N PRO A 860 19.70 4.94 -5.20
CA PRO A 860 20.98 4.52 -5.73
C PRO A 860 20.95 4.46 -7.26
N PHE A 861 22.13 4.61 -7.86
CA PHE A 861 22.32 4.28 -9.26
C PHE A 861 22.52 2.78 -9.40
N ILE A 862 21.85 2.20 -10.38
CA ILE A 862 21.96 0.77 -10.69
C ILE A 862 22.65 0.66 -12.04
N VAL A 863 23.65 -0.22 -12.11
CA VAL A 863 24.29 -0.64 -13.36
C VAL A 863 24.31 -2.16 -13.37
N TRP A 864 23.75 -2.77 -14.41
CA TRP A 864 23.70 -4.23 -14.52
C TRP A 864 24.37 -4.71 -15.81
N LYS A 865 24.97 -5.90 -15.74
CA LYS A 865 25.59 -6.61 -16.85
C LYS A 865 25.36 -8.10 -16.68
N THR A 866 24.64 -8.71 -17.60
CA THR A 866 24.52 -10.18 -17.61
C THR A 866 25.73 -10.84 -18.26
N ASN A 867 25.95 -12.12 -17.96
CA ASN A 867 27.12 -12.90 -18.43
C ASN A 867 27.20 -13.03 -19.96
N ASP A 868 26.07 -12.89 -20.65
CA ASP A 868 25.98 -13.04 -22.11
C ASP A 868 26.37 -11.77 -22.88
N SER A 869 26.71 -10.69 -22.18
CA SER A 869 27.01 -9.40 -22.79
C SER A 869 28.40 -9.35 -23.42
N CYS A 870 28.44 -9.08 -24.73
CA CYS A 870 29.66 -8.90 -25.51
C CYS A 870 30.18 -7.45 -25.56
N MET A 871 29.54 -6.49 -24.88
CA MET A 871 30.00 -5.09 -24.82
C MET A 871 30.82 -4.80 -23.56
N GLU A 872 31.90 -4.04 -23.74
CA GLU A 872 32.57 -3.32 -22.66
C GLU A 872 31.82 -2.02 -22.39
N TYR A 873 31.53 -1.74 -21.11
CA TYR A 873 31.00 -0.45 -20.69
C TYR A 873 31.97 0.23 -19.74
N LYS A 874 32.03 1.56 -19.80
CA LYS A 874 32.80 2.39 -18.86
C LYS A 874 31.84 3.17 -17.99
N VAL A 875 32.09 3.15 -16.69
CA VAL A 875 31.36 3.96 -15.71
C VAL A 875 32.31 4.99 -15.11
N TYR A 876 31.86 6.24 -14.99
CA TYR A 876 32.63 7.32 -14.35
C TYR A 876 31.70 8.43 -13.87
N TRP A 877 32.16 9.21 -12.89
CA TRP A 877 31.52 10.46 -12.50
C TRP A 877 31.93 11.58 -13.45
N TYR A 878 30.97 12.38 -13.91
CA TYR A 878 31.18 13.54 -14.79
C TYR A 878 30.70 14.83 -14.14
N SER A 879 31.60 15.81 -14.01
CA SER A 879 31.28 17.14 -13.50
C SER A 879 30.66 18.01 -14.60
N LYS A 880 29.42 18.49 -14.38
CA LYS A 880 28.76 19.48 -15.25
C LYS A 880 29.47 20.83 -15.24
N LYS A 881 30.20 21.15 -14.16
CA LYS A 881 30.80 22.47 -13.94
C LYS A 881 32.11 22.68 -14.68
N ASP A 882 32.97 21.66 -14.69
CA ASP A 882 34.32 21.76 -15.25
C ASP A 882 34.71 20.61 -16.19
N GLY A 883 33.77 19.70 -16.50
CA GLY A 883 33.96 18.60 -17.45
C GLY A 883 34.88 17.49 -16.97
N ARG A 884 35.30 17.50 -15.69
CA ARG A 884 36.16 16.46 -15.12
C ARG A 884 35.47 15.10 -15.12
N LYS A 885 36.24 14.06 -15.43
CA LYS A 885 35.83 12.65 -15.32
C LYS A 885 36.61 11.99 -14.19
N ILE A 886 35.91 11.44 -13.21
CA ILE A 886 36.51 10.57 -12.19
C ILE A 886 36.13 9.15 -12.53
N HIS A 887 37.10 8.41 -13.04
CA HIS A 887 36.96 6.99 -13.29
C HIS A 887 37.05 6.23 -11.97
N PHE A 888 36.32 5.14 -11.88
CA PHE A 888 36.42 4.25 -10.75
C PHE A 888 37.62 3.32 -10.96
N ASP A 889 38.67 3.50 -10.16
CA ASP A 889 39.89 2.70 -10.21
C ASP A 889 39.64 1.31 -9.59
N CYS A 890 40.02 0.25 -10.32
CA CYS A 890 40.01 -1.18 -9.93
C CYS A 890 38.74 -1.74 -9.26
N TRP A 891 37.86 -2.33 -10.08
CA TRP A 891 36.71 -3.12 -9.65
C TRP A 891 37.11 -4.59 -9.53
N GLU A 892 37.04 -5.18 -8.32
CA GLU A 892 37.19 -6.63 -8.19
C GLU A 892 36.05 -7.37 -8.90
N TYR A 893 36.45 -8.30 -9.77
CA TYR A 893 35.62 -9.21 -10.55
C TYR A 893 34.89 -10.18 -9.60
N ASN A 894 33.56 -10.05 -9.36
CA ASN A 894 32.65 -11.19 -9.08
C ASN A 894 31.18 -10.84 -8.72
N SER A 895 30.49 -9.92 -9.42
CA SER A 895 29.02 -9.88 -9.29
C SER A 895 28.33 -9.50 -10.60
N ASN A 896 27.28 -10.25 -10.95
CA ASN A 896 26.40 -10.06 -12.12
C ASN A 896 25.61 -8.72 -12.08
N GLU A 897 25.74 -7.94 -11.00
CA GLU A 897 24.97 -6.72 -10.74
C GLU A 897 25.82 -5.76 -9.88
N ARG A 898 25.69 -4.45 -10.11
CA ARG A 898 26.36 -3.41 -9.33
C ARG A 898 25.37 -2.33 -8.89
N ILE A 899 25.33 -2.07 -7.59
CA ILE A 899 24.58 -0.96 -7.00
C ILE A 899 25.60 0.07 -6.55
N LEU A 900 25.41 1.30 -7.03
CA LEU A 900 26.26 2.44 -6.68
C LEU A 900 25.44 3.38 -5.83
N TYR A 901 25.70 3.36 -4.53
CA TYR A 901 25.13 4.32 -3.59
C TYR A 901 25.84 5.66 -3.77
N GLY A 902 25.25 6.51 -4.60
CA GLY A 902 25.74 7.86 -4.85
C GLY A 902 25.20 8.84 -3.83
N TYR A 903 25.62 8.76 -2.56
CA TYR A 903 25.55 9.90 -1.62
C TYR A 903 26.37 9.72 -0.32
N GLU A 904 26.45 8.52 0.26
CA GLU A 904 26.96 8.38 1.64
C GLU A 904 28.48 8.23 1.77
N GLU A 905 29.20 7.72 0.77
CA GLU A 905 30.65 7.46 0.92
C GLU A 905 31.58 8.38 0.12
N GLN A 906 31.04 9.19 -0.81
CA GLN A 906 31.81 10.19 -1.53
C GLN A 906 31.01 11.50 -1.58
N GLN A 907 31.62 12.58 -1.06
CA GLN A 907 31.14 13.97 -1.17
C GLN A 907 31.14 14.44 -2.64
N VAL A 908 30.35 13.79 -3.49
CA VAL A 908 30.18 14.19 -4.88
C VAL A 908 29.09 15.26 -4.89
N ALA A 909 29.47 16.49 -5.22
CA ALA A 909 28.55 17.62 -5.25
C ALA A 909 27.42 17.42 -6.29
N SER A 910 26.31 18.13 -6.12
CA SER A 910 25.10 18.00 -6.96
C SER A 910 25.30 18.33 -8.44
N ASP A 911 26.45 18.89 -8.80
CA ASP A 911 26.87 19.18 -10.17
C ASP A 911 27.49 18.00 -10.91
N TRP A 912 27.55 16.81 -10.29
CA TRP A 912 28.06 15.59 -10.94
C TRP A 912 26.95 14.63 -11.38
N ASN A 913 27.17 13.97 -12.52
CA ASN A 913 26.34 12.89 -13.04
C ASN A 913 27.12 11.57 -13.05
N LEU A 914 26.43 10.46 -12.87
CA LEU A 914 26.98 9.15 -13.20
C LEU A 914 26.85 8.94 -14.72
N CYS A 915 27.95 8.60 -15.38
CA CYS A 915 27.97 8.33 -16.82
C CYS A 915 28.22 6.86 -17.09
N VAL A 916 27.49 6.30 -18.06
CA VAL A 916 27.69 4.95 -18.59
C VAL A 916 27.89 5.01 -20.10
N GLU A 917 29.07 4.61 -20.56
CA GLU A 917 29.40 4.53 -21.99
C GLU A 917 29.23 3.11 -22.51
N TYR A 918 28.38 2.93 -23.51
CA TYR A 918 28.21 1.69 -24.27
C TYR A 918 29.17 1.69 -25.46
N GLY A 919 30.44 1.36 -25.19
CA GLY A 919 31.52 1.48 -26.17
C GLY A 919 31.61 2.90 -26.75
N ASN A 920 31.65 3.01 -28.08
CA ASN A 920 31.61 4.27 -28.82
C ASN A 920 30.20 4.59 -29.39
N VAL A 921 29.15 3.89 -28.94
CA VAL A 921 27.81 4.00 -29.54
C VAL A 921 26.95 5.06 -28.85
N LEU A 922 26.92 5.02 -27.52
CA LEU A 922 26.03 5.84 -26.70
C LEU A 922 26.68 6.13 -25.33
N THR A 923 26.57 7.37 -24.87
CA THR A 923 26.86 7.76 -23.48
C THR A 923 25.55 8.13 -22.80
N VAL A 924 25.22 7.45 -21.71
CA VAL A 924 24.04 7.75 -20.88
C VAL A 924 24.48 8.51 -19.64
N PHE A 925 23.85 9.65 -19.39
CA PHE A 925 24.05 10.46 -18.18
C PHE A 925 22.88 10.21 -17.22
N LEU A 926 23.19 9.83 -15.99
CA LEU A 926 22.22 9.70 -14.91
C LEU A 926 22.44 10.85 -13.92
N SER A 927 21.42 11.70 -13.78
CA SER A 927 21.45 12.86 -12.91
C SER A 927 20.85 12.53 -11.54
N ASN A 928 21.46 13.04 -10.47
CA ASN A 928 20.89 13.05 -9.12
C ASN A 928 20.00 14.28 -8.86
N SER A 929 19.87 15.19 -9.83
CA SER A 929 19.01 16.37 -9.74
C SER A 929 17.89 16.32 -10.77
N VAL A 930 16.71 16.79 -10.35
CA VAL A 930 15.49 17.01 -11.16
C VAL A 930 15.79 17.76 -12.45
#